data_AF-A0AA86IEG6-F1
#
_entry.id   AF-A0AA86IEG6-F1
#
_cell.length_a   1.000
_cell.length_b   1.000
_cell.length_c   1.000
_cell.angle_alpha   90.00
_cell.angle_beta   90.00
_cell.angle_gamma   90.00
#
_symmetry.space_group_name_H-M   'P 1'
#
loop_
_entity.id
_entity.type
_entity.pdbx_description
1 polymer ?
#
loop_
_entity_poly.entity_id
_entity_poly.type
_entity_poly.pdbx_seq_one_letter_code
_entity_poly.pdbx_strand_id
1 'polypeptide(L)'
;MGKVSVKHQENLRLEASLFHLHKQLQAAGDEQQAAKAIQLLKKWVNGEFVVAFCGHFSAGKSSMINELMGQAILPASPIPTSANLVSVKAGDEHATVYYRKQPPVRYEAPYEYEQIKQFAVDGDEVESIHLSIDTDAIPKNVVVMDTPGIDSTDDAHRVSTESALHLADVIFYVMDYNHVQAELNLQFAKQLQEANKTLYLIVNQIDKHQEDQLTFQAFKESVETSFLKWNVRPEGIFYTSLKEPANRHNDLSYVKSLLLAMMTEKENRHQHIQHAMQMLIDDHLAFIEDQEEEKLTIHDELRHKLTLENHEMNQQQKEQLLEKEAEMKRAEKQLAETYQQETGRILSNANLTPYEMREKARLFLETTKPDFKVGLLFAKKKTEEVKKERLTLFFDDMKERTASQLQWHLQQYVQELVKNKNLTDPDLIRQVQQFEIPLEPHDLIETVKAGATINGDYVLTYAKDVADHIKKKATRLLYELYAQIEQRKIEQDEVKRENISQHLQECEAFEEAYTSLQEMKAKLARTKALLQSLQQTDDDLTAEDANELSYMLQEEYETGIMKAEEKQEAANEQQLVSQPEEAVHETGTEKVLQDVSAVLEQLRSFGKLDRFINRLQEKRKKLSNQTFTVALFGAFSAGKSSFANALIGERLLPVSPNPTTATINKIMPPTKKRPHKTAVVQMKTNEQMIQDLNGALKLFHHEVESIDEALTIIPTLQATEELQLHLSFLQAVEKGYGEVKQHIGSEVVVDTEGFHDYVAKEEKACFVQFINLYYDCEFTRLGITLVDTPGADSINARHTGVAFEYIKNADAILFVTYYNHAFSKADREFLIQLGRVKDVFALDKMFFLVNAADLASSDTELQLVQTYVKEQLEQYGIRFPRLYPVSSLQALQNHEDKMFLPFKNAFYRFINYELPELAIQSVYADFEQILAVANEMKQVQTKSEVDKKRYIQSLHIKNEQVAAKLHEIHFEYEQQQFDRELEELLFYVKKRLFVRYDDFFKEAFSPANLRDDRGEKQKQLRLCLQELLTSISFDATQEVRATTLRIEKYIVKLIEDWHRMIITKLQRYEATFTPTLNALEPPNGSEVVTSHQFDENESYQKELSLYKNNKSFFEKNEKTKLHAALLERIKPDVNHYIAKEEAALHSHYTHLVNQYVLAHKQSVSEEWYDYYKQLQAAVSEEFPIQELVSTMTVLEHVLEERKGH
;
A
#
# COMPACT_ATOMS: atom_id res chain seq x y z
N MET A 1 -54.33 6.09 -48.05
CA MET A 1 -54.20 6.43 -46.62
C MET A 1 -54.07 5.14 -45.78
N GLY A 2 -52.95 4.40 -45.90
CA GLY A 2 -52.86 3.05 -45.31
C GLY A 2 -51.46 2.60 -44.88
N LYS A 3 -50.54 3.54 -44.60
CA LYS A 3 -49.19 3.24 -44.08
C LYS A 3 -48.82 4.02 -42.81
N VAL A 4 -49.79 4.72 -42.20
CA VAL A 4 -49.61 5.50 -40.95
C VAL A 4 -49.87 4.67 -39.68
N SER A 5 -50.26 3.40 -39.77
CA SER A 5 -50.91 2.69 -38.65
C SER A 5 -50.09 1.67 -37.85
N VAL A 6 -48.81 1.40 -38.18
CA VAL A 6 -48.02 0.36 -37.45
C VAL A 6 -46.90 0.99 -36.61
N LYS A 7 -46.06 1.85 -37.20
CA LYS A 7 -44.98 2.57 -36.47
C LYS A 7 -45.48 3.48 -35.34
N HIS A 8 -46.68 4.04 -35.47
CA HIS A 8 -47.25 4.88 -34.41
C HIS A 8 -47.72 4.05 -33.20
N GLN A 9 -48.25 2.84 -33.45
CA GLN A 9 -48.62 1.90 -32.38
C GLN A 9 -47.38 1.32 -31.69
N GLU A 10 -46.31 1.00 -32.44
CA GLU A 10 -45.03 0.56 -31.85
C GLU A 10 -44.39 1.63 -30.95
N ASN A 11 -44.54 2.92 -31.29
CA ASN A 11 -43.99 3.99 -30.48
C ASN A 11 -44.74 4.20 -29.16
N LEU A 12 -46.08 4.17 -29.21
CA LEU A 12 -46.95 4.26 -28.03
C LEU A 12 -46.73 3.09 -27.07
N ARG A 13 -46.44 1.89 -27.60
CA ARG A 13 -46.11 0.70 -26.80
C ARG A 13 -44.81 0.87 -26.02
N LEU A 14 -43.75 1.38 -26.64
CA LEU A 14 -42.46 1.57 -25.96
C LEU A 14 -42.54 2.67 -24.88
N GLU A 15 -43.33 3.73 -25.12
CA GLU A 15 -43.66 4.74 -24.10
C GLU A 15 -44.36 4.12 -22.90
N ALA A 16 -45.37 3.29 -23.13
CA ALA A 16 -46.07 2.55 -22.08
C ALA A 16 -45.13 1.62 -21.31
N SER A 17 -44.32 0.82 -22.00
CA SER A 17 -43.35 -0.10 -21.39
C SER A 17 -42.34 0.62 -20.50
N LEU A 18 -41.77 1.74 -20.94
CA LEU A 18 -40.82 2.53 -20.15
C LEU A 18 -41.47 3.18 -18.92
N PHE A 19 -42.71 3.67 -19.07
CA PHE A 19 -43.46 4.25 -17.96
C PHE A 19 -43.86 3.19 -16.91
N HIS A 20 -44.33 2.02 -17.34
CA HIS A 20 -44.62 0.91 -16.43
C HIS A 20 -43.35 0.36 -15.76
N LEU A 21 -42.22 0.31 -16.48
CA LEU A 21 -40.92 -0.01 -15.90
C LEU A 21 -40.57 0.99 -14.79
N HIS A 22 -40.66 2.29 -15.05
CA HIS A 22 -40.44 3.32 -14.02
C HIS A 22 -41.29 3.10 -12.76
N LYS A 23 -42.60 2.85 -12.92
CA LYS A 23 -43.50 2.57 -11.77
C LYS A 23 -43.09 1.32 -10.98
N GLN A 24 -42.65 0.26 -11.66
CA GLN A 24 -42.19 -0.96 -10.99
C GLN A 24 -40.88 -0.73 -10.22
N LEU A 25 -39.91 -0.03 -10.84
CA LEU A 25 -38.65 0.33 -10.20
C LEU A 25 -38.89 1.19 -8.94
N GLN A 26 -39.79 2.17 -9.04
CA GLN A 26 -40.16 3.04 -7.91
C GLN A 26 -40.89 2.27 -6.80
N ALA A 27 -41.83 1.39 -7.14
CA ALA A 27 -42.54 0.55 -6.17
C ALA A 27 -41.59 -0.43 -5.44
N ALA A 28 -40.50 -0.83 -6.08
CA ALA A 28 -39.45 -1.66 -5.50
C ALA A 28 -38.39 -0.85 -4.70
N GLY A 29 -38.49 0.48 -4.66
CA GLY A 29 -37.55 1.36 -3.95
C GLY A 29 -36.21 1.55 -4.66
N ASP A 30 -36.12 1.27 -5.97
CA ASP A 30 -34.93 1.50 -6.79
C ASP A 30 -34.98 2.89 -7.44
N GLU A 31 -34.77 3.93 -6.62
CA GLU A 31 -34.89 5.33 -7.05
C GLU A 31 -33.89 5.69 -8.17
N GLN A 32 -32.71 5.10 -8.18
CA GLN A 32 -31.66 5.38 -9.16
C GLN A 32 -32.05 4.85 -10.56
N GLN A 33 -32.47 3.59 -10.66
CA GLN A 33 -32.91 3.03 -11.94
C GLN A 33 -34.25 3.63 -12.38
N ALA A 34 -35.13 3.97 -11.43
CA ALA A 34 -36.37 4.69 -11.72
C ALA A 34 -36.10 6.06 -12.36
N ALA A 35 -35.10 6.82 -11.87
CA ALA A 35 -34.70 8.10 -12.46
C ALA A 35 -34.13 7.94 -13.88
N LYS A 36 -33.27 6.92 -14.11
CA LYS A 36 -32.75 6.60 -15.45
C LYS A 36 -33.86 6.17 -16.42
N ALA A 37 -34.86 5.44 -15.96
CA ALA A 37 -36.03 5.07 -16.78
C ALA A 37 -36.81 6.30 -17.25
N ILE A 38 -36.96 7.34 -16.40
CA ILE A 38 -37.55 8.63 -16.81
C ILE A 38 -36.65 9.34 -17.83
N GLN A 39 -35.34 9.38 -17.62
CA GLN A 39 -34.42 10.02 -18.57
C GLN A 39 -34.48 9.34 -19.95
N LEU A 40 -34.57 8.00 -19.97
CA LEU A 40 -34.74 7.20 -21.18
C LEU A 40 -36.10 7.46 -21.87
N LEU A 41 -37.16 7.63 -21.09
CA LEU A 41 -38.49 8.00 -21.57
C LEU A 41 -38.51 9.41 -22.17
N LYS A 42 -37.89 10.39 -21.50
CA LYS A 42 -37.71 11.77 -22.02
C LYS A 42 -36.97 11.76 -23.35
N LYS A 43 -35.85 11.03 -23.42
CA LYS A 43 -35.07 10.85 -24.65
C LYS A 43 -35.94 10.27 -25.79
N TRP A 44 -36.75 9.26 -25.49
CA TRP A 44 -37.65 8.65 -26.48
C TRP A 44 -38.74 9.62 -26.98
N VAL A 45 -39.43 10.30 -26.06
CA VAL A 45 -40.51 11.26 -26.38
C VAL A 45 -39.98 12.46 -27.17
N ASN A 46 -38.83 13.02 -26.77
CA ASN A 46 -38.19 14.12 -27.49
C ASN A 46 -37.56 13.67 -28.82
N GLY A 47 -37.47 12.35 -29.05
CA GLY A 47 -36.86 11.78 -30.23
C GLY A 47 -35.36 12.07 -30.35
N GLU A 48 -34.69 12.20 -29.21
CA GLU A 48 -33.27 12.55 -29.09
C GLU A 48 -32.38 11.37 -29.46
N PHE A 49 -31.32 11.68 -30.21
CA PHE A 49 -30.20 10.78 -30.47
C PHE A 49 -28.96 11.34 -29.77
N VAL A 50 -28.36 10.59 -28.87
CA VAL A 50 -27.31 11.07 -27.96
C VAL A 50 -25.96 10.52 -28.39
N VAL A 51 -25.04 11.42 -28.73
CA VAL A 51 -23.65 11.11 -29.07
C VAL A 51 -22.76 11.58 -27.94
N ALA A 52 -22.05 10.66 -27.29
CA ALA A 52 -21.15 10.99 -26.20
C ALA A 52 -19.69 10.96 -26.65
N PHE A 53 -18.91 11.98 -26.24
CA PHE A 53 -17.46 12.01 -26.37
C PHE A 53 -16.84 11.79 -24.99
N CYS A 54 -16.13 10.68 -24.83
CA CYS A 54 -15.44 10.30 -23.59
C CYS A 54 -13.95 10.03 -23.84
N GLY A 55 -13.13 9.98 -22.78
CA GLY A 55 -11.67 9.95 -22.95
C GLY A 55 -10.92 10.54 -21.76
N HIS A 56 -9.61 10.28 -21.72
CA HIS A 56 -8.68 10.83 -20.71
C HIS A 56 -8.67 12.37 -20.70
N PHE A 57 -8.16 12.97 -19.62
CA PHE A 57 -7.97 14.43 -19.60
C PHE A 57 -7.03 14.87 -20.73
N SER A 58 -7.30 16.03 -21.32
CA SER A 58 -6.47 16.61 -22.39
C SER A 58 -6.39 15.80 -23.70
N ALA A 59 -7.23 14.76 -23.88
CA ALA A 59 -7.34 14.01 -25.14
C ALA A 59 -7.94 14.84 -26.29
N GLY A 60 -8.55 16.00 -25.98
CA GLY A 60 -9.13 16.93 -26.95
C GLY A 60 -10.62 16.73 -27.23
N LYS A 61 -11.39 16.18 -26.27
CA LYS A 61 -12.85 15.96 -26.36
C LYS A 61 -13.62 17.25 -26.64
N SER A 62 -13.52 18.22 -25.74
CA SER A 62 -14.21 19.52 -25.84
C SER A 62 -13.78 20.30 -27.08
N SER A 63 -12.48 20.24 -27.43
CA SER A 63 -11.95 20.82 -28.68
C SER A 63 -12.56 20.17 -29.92
N MET A 64 -12.73 18.84 -29.91
CA MET A 64 -13.34 18.11 -31.01
C MET A 64 -14.82 18.45 -31.15
N ILE A 65 -15.56 18.54 -30.04
CA ILE A 65 -16.95 18.99 -30.06
C ILE A 65 -17.05 20.40 -30.62
N ASN A 66 -16.22 21.34 -30.18
CA ASN A 66 -16.19 22.70 -30.71
C ASN A 66 -15.93 22.73 -32.23
N GLU A 67 -14.97 21.93 -32.71
CA GLU A 67 -14.66 21.79 -34.14
C GLU A 67 -15.79 21.13 -34.95
N LEU A 68 -16.53 20.20 -34.34
CA LEU A 68 -17.74 19.62 -34.93
C LEU A 68 -18.89 20.62 -34.98
N MET A 69 -19.04 21.47 -33.96
CA MET A 69 -20.09 22.51 -33.90
C MET A 69 -19.76 23.75 -34.74
N GLY A 70 -18.49 23.95 -35.09
CA GLY A 70 -18.01 25.15 -35.80
C GLY A 70 -17.93 26.41 -34.93
N GLN A 71 -18.07 26.28 -33.61
CA GLN A 71 -18.07 27.37 -32.63
C GLN A 71 -17.40 26.91 -31.32
N ALA A 72 -16.68 27.82 -30.64
CA ALA A 72 -15.95 27.52 -29.40
C ALA A 72 -16.83 27.67 -28.15
N ILE A 73 -17.65 26.64 -27.89
CA ILE A 73 -18.72 26.66 -26.88
C ILE A 73 -18.26 26.08 -25.54
N LEU A 74 -17.44 25.02 -25.59
CA LEU A 74 -16.92 24.32 -24.41
C LEU A 74 -15.51 24.81 -24.03
N PRO A 75 -15.15 24.86 -22.73
CA PRO A 75 -13.79 25.18 -22.31
C PRO A 75 -12.83 24.06 -22.73
N ALA A 76 -11.73 24.42 -23.42
CA ALA A 76 -10.64 23.51 -23.72
C ALA A 76 -9.41 23.97 -22.92
N SER A 77 -8.92 23.15 -21.98
CA SER A 77 -7.67 23.41 -21.27
C SER A 77 -6.96 22.09 -20.93
N PRO A 78 -5.61 22.12 -20.81
CA PRO A 78 -4.76 20.95 -20.58
C PRO A 78 -4.70 20.51 -19.10
N ILE A 79 -5.32 21.30 -18.21
CA ILE A 79 -5.48 21.04 -16.77
C ILE A 79 -6.85 20.35 -16.57
N PRO A 80 -7.12 19.58 -15.49
CA PRO A 80 -8.44 18.98 -15.30
C PRO A 80 -9.59 20.01 -15.36
N THR A 81 -10.37 20.03 -16.44
CA THR A 81 -11.36 21.11 -16.71
C THR A 81 -12.80 20.68 -16.79
N SER A 82 -13.09 19.38 -16.84
CA SER A 82 -14.47 18.89 -16.94
C SER A 82 -14.77 18.06 -15.69
N ALA A 83 -15.21 18.73 -14.63
CA ALA A 83 -15.74 18.06 -13.45
C ALA A 83 -17.22 17.67 -13.62
N ASN A 84 -17.89 18.30 -14.59
CA ASN A 84 -19.34 18.24 -14.82
C ASN A 84 -19.69 17.78 -16.24
N LEU A 85 -20.87 17.20 -16.40
CA LEU A 85 -21.41 16.80 -17.69
C LEU A 85 -21.96 18.00 -18.46
N VAL A 86 -21.56 18.15 -19.72
CA VAL A 86 -22.10 19.21 -20.59
C VAL A 86 -22.78 18.58 -21.80
N SER A 87 -24.05 18.91 -22.04
CA SER A 87 -24.78 18.50 -23.23
C SER A 87 -25.11 19.70 -24.11
N VAL A 88 -25.07 19.49 -25.43
CA VAL A 88 -25.27 20.52 -26.45
C VAL A 88 -26.31 20.03 -27.44
N LYS A 89 -27.35 20.83 -27.71
CA LYS A 89 -28.41 20.55 -28.69
C LYS A 89 -28.70 21.76 -29.57
N ALA A 90 -29.22 21.53 -30.78
CA ALA A 90 -29.68 22.62 -31.63
C ALA A 90 -31.10 23.10 -31.24
N GLY A 91 -31.28 24.41 -31.04
CA GLY A 91 -32.54 25.00 -30.62
C GLY A 91 -32.43 26.50 -30.33
N ASP A 92 -33.46 27.06 -29.69
CA ASP A 92 -33.44 28.47 -29.25
C ASP A 92 -32.31 28.67 -28.23
N GLU A 93 -31.57 29.78 -28.29
CA GLU A 93 -30.33 29.97 -27.53
C GLU A 93 -30.59 30.15 -26.02
N HIS A 94 -30.22 29.15 -25.21
CA HIS A 94 -30.31 29.17 -23.74
C HIS A 94 -29.33 28.19 -23.10
N ALA A 95 -28.98 28.44 -21.84
CA ALA A 95 -28.19 27.54 -21.01
C ALA A 95 -28.98 27.18 -19.74
N THR A 96 -29.06 25.89 -19.41
CA THR A 96 -29.68 25.42 -18.16
C THR A 96 -28.62 24.74 -17.31
N VAL A 97 -28.42 25.23 -16.09
CA VAL A 97 -27.47 24.70 -15.11
C VAL A 97 -28.23 23.91 -14.05
N TYR A 98 -27.85 22.65 -13.86
CA TYR A 98 -28.42 21.76 -12.85
C TYR A 98 -27.46 21.68 -11.67
N TYR A 99 -27.97 22.05 -10.49
CA TYR A 99 -27.21 22.04 -9.24
C TYR A 99 -27.54 20.81 -8.41
N ARG A 100 -26.58 20.31 -7.64
CA ARG A 100 -26.78 19.11 -6.81
C ARG A 100 -27.81 19.28 -5.68
N LYS A 101 -28.05 20.52 -5.23
CA LYS A 101 -28.89 20.83 -4.04
C LYS A 101 -29.90 21.97 -4.27
N GLN A 102 -30.00 22.49 -5.48
CA GLN A 102 -30.87 23.63 -5.83
C GLN A 102 -31.64 23.33 -7.12
N PRO A 103 -32.83 23.92 -7.33
CA PRO A 103 -33.57 23.76 -8.58
C PRO A 103 -32.76 24.24 -9.79
N PRO A 104 -33.00 23.65 -10.98
CA PRO A 104 -32.27 24.03 -12.19
C PRO A 104 -32.55 25.49 -12.58
N VAL A 105 -31.49 26.20 -12.94
CA VAL A 105 -31.56 27.60 -13.35
C VAL A 105 -31.37 27.71 -14.86
N ARG A 106 -32.30 28.38 -15.52
CA ARG A 106 -32.26 28.66 -16.96
C ARG A 106 -31.83 30.10 -17.22
N TYR A 107 -30.84 30.26 -18.07
CA TYR A 107 -30.29 31.52 -18.55
C TYR A 107 -30.67 31.71 -20.02
N GLU A 108 -31.49 32.72 -20.29
CA GLU A 108 -31.88 33.10 -21.66
C GLU A 108 -30.79 33.96 -22.32
N ALA A 109 -30.60 33.81 -23.63
CA ALA A 109 -29.69 34.67 -24.37
C ALA A 109 -30.11 36.16 -24.34
N PRO A 110 -29.14 37.12 -24.31
CA PRO A 110 -27.70 36.91 -24.38
C PRO A 110 -27.05 36.66 -22.99
N TYR A 111 -26.18 35.65 -22.91
CA TYR A 111 -25.32 35.36 -21.74
C TYR A 111 -23.85 35.26 -22.18
N GLU A 112 -22.91 35.53 -21.27
CA GLU A 112 -21.48 35.38 -21.59
C GLU A 112 -21.05 33.91 -21.49
N TYR A 113 -20.62 33.34 -22.61
CA TYR A 113 -20.06 31.98 -22.66
C TYR A 113 -18.93 31.75 -21.64
N GLU A 114 -18.18 32.79 -21.28
CA GLU A 114 -17.09 32.71 -20.30
C GLU A 114 -17.56 32.43 -18.86
N GLN A 115 -18.77 32.86 -18.50
CA GLN A 115 -19.37 32.53 -17.20
C GLN A 115 -19.89 31.09 -17.17
N ILE A 116 -20.43 30.60 -18.29
CA ILE A 116 -20.81 29.19 -18.44
C ILE A 116 -19.59 28.26 -18.38
N LYS A 117 -18.45 28.68 -18.93
CA LYS A 117 -17.18 27.96 -18.79
C LYS A 117 -16.72 27.85 -17.34
N GLN A 118 -17.02 28.82 -16.47
CA GLN A 118 -16.69 28.73 -15.04
C GLN A 118 -17.53 27.65 -14.34
N PHE A 119 -18.84 27.57 -14.62
CA PHE A 119 -19.69 26.50 -14.09
C PHE A 119 -19.29 25.10 -14.60
N ALA A 120 -18.74 25.01 -15.81
CA ALA A 120 -18.26 23.74 -16.36
C ALA A 120 -17.01 23.20 -15.62
N VAL A 121 -16.29 24.07 -14.90
CA VAL A 121 -15.09 23.74 -14.10
C VAL A 121 -15.45 23.48 -12.63
N ASP A 122 -16.54 24.04 -12.11
CA ASP A 122 -16.96 23.93 -10.71
C ASP A 122 -17.67 22.60 -10.39
N GLY A 123 -16.87 21.58 -10.06
CA GLY A 123 -17.32 20.20 -9.79
C GLY A 123 -18.08 19.95 -8.48
N ASP A 124 -18.01 20.88 -7.53
CA ASP A 124 -18.50 20.67 -6.17
C ASP A 124 -19.99 21.01 -6.04
N GLU A 125 -20.46 22.03 -6.77
CA GLU A 125 -21.84 22.53 -6.68
C GLU A 125 -22.72 22.18 -7.89
N VAL A 126 -22.12 22.07 -9.08
CA VAL A 126 -22.84 21.84 -10.35
C VAL A 126 -22.83 20.35 -10.70
N GLU A 127 -23.94 19.83 -11.22
CA GLU A 127 -24.09 18.42 -11.65
C GLU A 127 -23.96 18.29 -13.17
N SER A 128 -24.74 19.09 -13.90
CA SER A 128 -24.75 19.08 -15.37
C SER A 128 -25.15 20.42 -15.96
N ILE A 129 -24.71 20.69 -17.19
CA ILE A 129 -25.02 21.90 -17.96
C ILE A 129 -25.63 21.48 -19.31
N HIS A 130 -26.81 22.02 -19.62
CA HIS A 130 -27.48 21.80 -20.90
C HIS A 130 -27.47 23.09 -21.73
N LEU A 131 -26.84 23.04 -22.89
CA LEU A 131 -26.71 24.15 -23.83
C LEU A 131 -27.60 23.91 -25.05
N SER A 132 -28.46 24.87 -25.34
CA SER A 132 -29.22 24.95 -26.57
C SER A 132 -28.64 26.08 -27.41
N ILE A 133 -28.16 25.76 -28.60
CA ILE A 133 -27.46 26.68 -29.49
C ILE A 133 -28.18 26.77 -30.83
N ASP A 134 -28.20 27.96 -31.43
CA ASP A 134 -28.70 28.13 -32.79
C ASP A 134 -27.60 27.71 -33.79
N THR A 135 -27.66 26.46 -34.25
CA THR A 135 -26.67 25.88 -35.18
C THR A 135 -27.32 24.93 -36.19
N ASP A 136 -26.76 24.93 -37.41
CA ASP A 136 -27.07 23.94 -38.45
C ASP A 136 -26.08 22.75 -38.44
N ALA A 137 -25.07 22.76 -37.56
CA ALA A 137 -24.03 21.74 -37.51
C ALA A 137 -24.52 20.37 -37.03
N ILE A 138 -25.57 20.35 -36.19
CA ILE A 138 -26.23 19.15 -35.68
C ILE A 138 -27.75 19.26 -35.86
N PRO A 139 -28.46 18.17 -36.22
CA PRO A 139 -29.92 18.19 -36.32
C PRO A 139 -30.61 18.51 -34.98
N LYS A 140 -31.80 19.12 -35.03
CA LYS A 140 -32.62 19.50 -33.84
C LYS A 140 -32.93 18.36 -32.86
N ASN A 141 -32.81 17.12 -33.31
CA ASN A 141 -33.11 15.92 -32.53
C ASN A 141 -31.84 15.17 -32.10
N VAL A 142 -30.69 15.83 -32.08
CA VAL A 142 -29.41 15.25 -31.68
C VAL A 142 -28.83 16.04 -30.52
N VAL A 143 -28.30 15.29 -29.54
CA VAL A 143 -27.63 15.81 -28.35
C VAL A 143 -26.19 15.33 -28.37
N VAL A 144 -25.24 16.25 -28.30
CA VAL A 144 -23.81 15.94 -28.16
C VAL A 144 -23.43 16.13 -26.70
N MET A 145 -22.80 15.14 -26.10
CA MET A 145 -22.43 15.13 -24.69
C MET A 145 -20.92 15.11 -24.53
N ASP A 146 -20.37 16.08 -23.82
CA ASP A 146 -19.00 16.08 -23.31
C ASP A 146 -19.00 15.48 -21.90
N THR A 147 -18.31 14.35 -21.72
CA THR A 147 -18.25 13.67 -20.43
C THR A 147 -16.95 14.00 -19.70
N PRO A 148 -16.95 14.05 -18.35
CA PRO A 148 -15.73 14.19 -17.55
C PRO A 148 -14.61 13.21 -17.93
N GLY A 149 -13.36 13.59 -17.64
CA GLY A 149 -12.20 12.73 -17.89
C GLY A 149 -12.20 11.49 -17.01
N ILE A 150 -11.89 10.32 -17.58
CA ILE A 150 -11.95 9.04 -16.87
C ILE A 150 -10.80 8.82 -15.86
N ASP A 151 -9.79 9.70 -15.86
CA ASP A 151 -8.59 9.59 -15.01
C ASP A 151 -8.71 10.42 -13.73
N SER A 152 -9.93 10.84 -13.40
CA SER A 152 -10.19 11.65 -12.21
C SER A 152 -9.89 10.84 -10.96
N THR A 153 -9.16 11.44 -10.02
CA THR A 153 -8.84 10.84 -8.71
C THR A 153 -10.02 10.88 -7.74
N ASP A 154 -11.14 11.47 -8.11
CA ASP A 154 -12.35 11.51 -7.30
C ASP A 154 -13.35 10.44 -7.74
N ASP A 155 -13.66 9.51 -6.83
CA ASP A 155 -14.64 8.44 -7.00
C ASP A 155 -16.02 8.99 -7.45
N ALA A 156 -16.40 10.19 -7.02
CA ALA A 156 -17.66 10.82 -7.41
C ALA A 156 -17.71 11.19 -8.91
N HIS A 157 -16.57 11.59 -9.50
CA HIS A 157 -16.49 11.98 -10.92
C HIS A 157 -16.54 10.76 -11.87
N ARG A 158 -15.97 9.63 -11.46
CA ARG A 158 -16.01 8.38 -12.23
C ARG A 158 -17.42 7.79 -12.31
N VAL A 159 -18.12 7.75 -11.16
CA VAL A 159 -19.52 7.28 -11.09
C VAL A 159 -20.46 8.18 -11.90
N SER A 160 -20.21 9.50 -11.92
CA SER A 160 -20.96 10.44 -12.76
C SER A 160 -20.75 10.19 -14.26
N THR A 161 -19.51 9.92 -14.68
CA THR A 161 -19.16 9.60 -16.09
C THR A 161 -19.84 8.31 -16.57
N GLU A 162 -19.83 7.26 -15.76
CA GLU A 162 -20.53 6.01 -16.10
C GLU A 162 -22.05 6.19 -16.11
N SER A 163 -22.57 6.95 -15.14
CA SER A 163 -23.99 7.30 -15.07
C SER A 163 -24.42 8.22 -16.21
N ALA A 164 -23.53 8.94 -16.87
CA ALA A 164 -23.85 9.76 -18.04
C ALA A 164 -23.98 8.94 -19.33
N LEU A 165 -23.10 7.97 -19.50
CA LEU A 165 -22.96 7.18 -20.73
C LEU A 165 -24.13 6.21 -20.97
N HIS A 166 -25.00 5.98 -19.98
CA HIS A 166 -26.19 5.13 -20.17
C HIS A 166 -27.16 5.71 -21.21
N LEU A 167 -27.26 7.04 -21.35
CA LEU A 167 -28.10 7.70 -22.35
C LEU A 167 -27.49 7.70 -23.75
N ALA A 168 -26.18 7.46 -23.89
CA ALA A 168 -25.50 7.49 -25.18
C ALA A 168 -25.97 6.36 -26.11
N ASP A 169 -26.32 6.71 -27.34
CA ASP A 169 -26.56 5.78 -28.45
C ASP A 169 -25.25 5.37 -29.12
N VAL A 170 -24.33 6.33 -29.26
CA VAL A 170 -23.00 6.15 -29.85
C VAL A 170 -21.97 6.83 -28.95
N ILE A 171 -20.84 6.16 -28.77
CA ILE A 171 -19.73 6.66 -27.97
C ILE A 171 -18.50 6.83 -28.87
N PHE A 172 -17.98 8.06 -28.91
CA PHE A 172 -16.67 8.37 -29.46
C PHE A 172 -15.66 8.46 -28.31
N TYR A 173 -14.80 7.45 -28.21
CA TYR A 173 -13.74 7.41 -27.21
C TYR A 173 -12.47 8.07 -27.76
N VAL A 174 -12.19 9.28 -27.30
CA VAL A 174 -11.10 10.13 -27.74
C VAL A 174 -9.86 9.90 -26.88
N MET A 175 -8.75 9.57 -27.53
CA MET A 175 -7.46 9.26 -26.92
C MET A 175 -6.37 10.13 -27.51
N ASP A 176 -5.36 10.49 -26.71
CA ASP A 176 -4.14 11.14 -27.22
C ASP A 176 -3.27 10.13 -27.97
N TYR A 177 -2.72 10.54 -29.12
CA TYR A 177 -1.79 9.74 -29.94
C TYR A 177 -0.69 9.05 -29.12
N ASN A 178 -0.09 9.74 -28.14
CA ASN A 178 1.02 9.19 -27.34
C ASN A 178 0.56 8.19 -26.28
N HIS A 179 -0.72 8.20 -25.90
CA HIS A 179 -1.24 7.43 -24.77
C HIS A 179 -2.35 6.44 -25.15
N VAL A 180 -2.61 6.27 -26.46
CA VAL A 180 -3.67 5.38 -26.97
C VAL A 180 -3.57 3.94 -26.48
N GLN A 181 -2.36 3.45 -26.19
CA GLN A 181 -2.12 2.09 -25.69
C GLN A 181 -1.93 2.02 -24.17
N ALA A 182 -2.25 3.10 -23.44
CA ALA A 182 -2.25 3.08 -21.99
C ALA A 182 -3.27 2.06 -21.47
N GLU A 183 -2.93 1.35 -20.39
CA GLU A 183 -3.76 0.29 -19.80
C GLU A 183 -5.16 0.79 -19.44
N LEU A 184 -5.25 1.99 -18.86
CA LEU A 184 -6.52 2.62 -18.50
C LEU A 184 -7.43 2.86 -19.72
N ASN A 185 -6.87 3.18 -20.89
CA ASN A 185 -7.63 3.32 -22.14
C ASN A 185 -8.22 1.99 -22.60
N LEU A 186 -7.41 0.93 -22.55
CA LEU A 186 -7.82 -0.41 -22.98
C LEU A 186 -8.91 -0.98 -22.07
N GLN A 187 -8.74 -0.84 -20.75
CA GLN A 187 -9.71 -1.30 -19.76
C GLN A 187 -11.05 -0.58 -19.89
N PHE A 188 -11.05 0.75 -20.06
CA PHE A 188 -12.29 1.51 -20.19
C PHE A 188 -13.02 1.20 -21.51
N ALA A 189 -12.29 1.08 -22.63
CA ALA A 189 -12.89 0.70 -23.91
C ALA A 189 -13.55 -0.69 -23.85
N LYS A 190 -12.95 -1.63 -23.13
CA LYS A 190 -13.53 -2.95 -22.87
C LYS A 190 -14.86 -2.85 -22.11
N GLN A 191 -14.90 -2.07 -21.03
CA GLN A 191 -16.12 -1.85 -20.24
C GLN A 191 -17.28 -1.31 -21.09
N LEU A 192 -17.00 -0.36 -21.99
CA LEU A 192 -18.02 0.20 -22.88
C LEU A 192 -18.57 -0.84 -23.86
N GLN A 193 -17.72 -1.73 -24.35
CA GLN A 193 -18.13 -2.79 -25.27
C GLN A 193 -18.91 -3.91 -24.57
N GLU A 194 -18.53 -4.28 -23.35
CA GLU A 194 -19.27 -5.24 -22.51
C GLU A 194 -20.67 -4.70 -22.16
N ALA A 195 -20.81 -3.38 -22.02
CA ALA A 195 -22.09 -2.69 -21.89
C ALA A 195 -22.91 -2.62 -23.21
N ASN A 196 -22.52 -3.34 -24.27
CA ASN A 196 -23.16 -3.35 -25.58
C ASN A 196 -23.36 -1.96 -26.20
N LYS A 197 -22.45 -1.01 -25.92
CA LYS A 197 -22.48 0.33 -26.52
C LYS A 197 -21.79 0.33 -27.88
N THR A 198 -22.35 1.07 -28.82
CA THR A 198 -21.73 1.33 -30.12
C THR A 198 -20.49 2.20 -29.93
N LEU A 199 -19.31 1.60 -29.98
CA LEU A 199 -18.03 2.24 -29.65
C LEU A 199 -17.20 2.55 -30.91
N TYR A 200 -16.81 3.81 -31.06
CA TYR A 200 -15.81 4.27 -32.02
C TYR A 200 -14.60 4.83 -31.28
N LEU A 201 -13.40 4.48 -31.73
CA LEU A 201 -12.16 5.02 -31.18
C LEU A 201 -11.69 6.20 -32.03
N ILE A 202 -11.28 7.28 -31.37
CA ILE A 202 -10.64 8.43 -32.01
C ILE A 202 -9.25 8.60 -31.40
N VAL A 203 -8.21 8.32 -32.19
CA VAL A 203 -6.82 8.63 -31.86
C VAL A 203 -6.55 10.05 -32.34
N ASN A 204 -6.63 11.01 -31.42
CA ASN A 204 -6.49 12.43 -31.70
C ASN A 204 -5.03 12.89 -31.57
N GLN A 205 -4.74 14.08 -32.08
CA GLN A 205 -3.40 14.71 -32.05
C GLN A 205 -2.36 13.96 -32.90
N ILE A 206 -2.75 13.42 -34.05
CA ILE A 206 -1.83 12.70 -34.96
C ILE A 206 -0.79 13.61 -35.63
N ASP A 207 -0.93 14.93 -35.51
CA ASP A 207 0.12 15.91 -35.83
C ASP A 207 1.42 15.66 -35.06
N LYS A 208 1.34 14.94 -33.94
CA LYS A 208 2.52 14.49 -33.18
C LYS A 208 3.28 13.34 -33.85
N HIS A 209 2.71 12.68 -34.85
CA HIS A 209 3.33 11.51 -35.47
C HIS A 209 4.59 11.88 -36.26
N GLN A 210 5.65 11.11 -36.06
CA GLN A 210 6.93 11.26 -36.74
C GLN A 210 7.23 10.01 -37.57
N GLU A 211 7.08 10.12 -38.89
CA GLU A 211 7.20 9.00 -39.84
C GLU A 211 8.63 8.40 -39.87
N ASP A 212 9.63 9.17 -39.45
CA ASP A 212 11.03 8.75 -39.30
C ASP A 212 11.28 7.87 -38.06
N GLN A 213 10.39 7.91 -37.07
CA GLN A 213 10.48 7.05 -35.88
C GLN A 213 9.73 5.73 -36.07
N LEU A 214 8.49 5.80 -36.57
CA LEU A 214 7.63 4.65 -36.83
C LEU A 214 6.74 4.99 -38.02
N THR A 215 6.63 4.12 -39.01
CA THR A 215 5.69 4.36 -40.12
C THR A 215 4.25 4.40 -39.59
N PHE A 216 3.41 5.27 -40.14
CA PHE A 216 2.03 5.41 -39.65
C PHE A 216 1.23 4.10 -39.75
N GLN A 217 1.52 3.28 -40.78
CA GLN A 217 0.89 1.97 -40.96
C GLN A 217 1.20 1.00 -39.81
N ALA A 218 2.48 0.89 -39.43
CA ALA A 218 2.89 0.06 -38.30
C ALA A 218 2.29 0.55 -36.96
N PHE A 219 2.10 1.87 -36.80
CA PHE A 219 1.38 2.43 -35.66
C PHE A 219 -0.08 1.97 -35.63
N LYS A 220 -0.80 2.03 -36.76
CA LYS A 220 -2.20 1.54 -36.83
C LYS A 220 -2.32 0.08 -36.44
N GLU A 221 -1.46 -0.77 -37.01
CA GLU A 221 -1.43 -2.21 -36.71
C GLU A 221 -1.14 -2.49 -35.24
N SER A 222 -0.25 -1.71 -34.62
CA SER A 222 0.04 -1.78 -33.19
C SER A 222 -1.20 -1.46 -32.34
N VAL A 223 -1.89 -0.36 -32.65
CA VAL A 223 -3.12 0.04 -31.95
C VAL A 223 -4.19 -1.04 -32.06
N GLU A 224 -4.50 -1.50 -33.27
CA GLU A 224 -5.49 -2.55 -33.52
C GLU A 224 -5.15 -3.85 -32.77
N THR A 225 -3.89 -4.28 -32.82
CA THR A 225 -3.43 -5.48 -32.11
C THR A 225 -3.61 -5.37 -30.60
N SER A 226 -3.34 -4.20 -30.02
CA SER A 226 -3.47 -3.97 -28.58
C SER A 226 -4.93 -4.02 -28.13
N PHE A 227 -5.86 -3.37 -28.83
CA PHE A 227 -7.29 -3.46 -28.49
C PHE A 227 -7.85 -4.87 -28.69
N LEU A 228 -7.44 -5.57 -29.76
CA LEU A 228 -7.86 -6.95 -30.01
C LEU A 228 -7.41 -7.93 -28.92
N LYS A 229 -6.19 -7.75 -28.38
CA LYS A 229 -5.68 -8.57 -27.26
C LYS A 229 -6.54 -8.44 -26.00
N TRP A 230 -7.13 -7.26 -25.78
CA TRP A 230 -8.08 -6.98 -24.70
C TRP A 230 -9.54 -7.33 -25.05
N ASN A 231 -9.74 -8.07 -26.16
CA ASN A 231 -11.05 -8.44 -26.68
C ASN A 231 -11.96 -7.24 -27.02
N VAL A 232 -11.36 -6.08 -27.29
CA VAL A 232 -12.05 -4.87 -27.72
C VAL A 232 -12.08 -4.82 -29.26
N ARG A 233 -13.28 -4.75 -29.83
CA ARG A 233 -13.61 -4.67 -31.25
C ARG A 233 -14.53 -3.45 -31.48
N PRO A 234 -13.96 -2.25 -31.61
CA PRO A 234 -14.74 -1.06 -31.94
C PRO A 234 -15.30 -1.14 -33.36
N GLU A 235 -16.38 -0.40 -33.63
CA GLU A 235 -16.98 -0.27 -34.97
C GLU A 235 -16.06 0.46 -35.96
N GLY A 236 -15.13 1.27 -35.43
CA GLY A 236 -14.10 1.92 -36.22
C GLY A 236 -13.04 2.59 -35.35
N ILE A 237 -11.85 2.73 -35.92
CA ILE A 237 -10.74 3.49 -35.33
C ILE A 237 -10.39 4.62 -36.29
N PHE A 238 -10.47 5.85 -35.82
CA PHE A 238 -10.20 7.06 -36.60
C PHE A 238 -9.00 7.79 -36.06
N TYR A 239 -8.23 8.38 -36.96
CA TYR A 239 -7.00 9.10 -36.63
C TYR A 239 -7.19 10.57 -36.98
N THR A 240 -7.18 11.47 -35.99
CA THR A 240 -7.57 12.88 -36.21
C THR A 240 -6.50 13.87 -35.75
N SER A 241 -6.45 15.02 -36.42
CA SER A 241 -5.74 16.21 -35.94
C SER A 241 -6.62 17.45 -36.10
N LEU A 242 -6.77 18.20 -35.01
CA LEU A 242 -7.43 19.51 -35.02
C LEU A 242 -6.46 20.64 -35.37
N LYS A 243 -5.15 20.43 -35.15
CA LYS A 243 -4.09 21.42 -35.43
C LYS A 243 -3.66 21.42 -36.90
N GLU A 244 -3.62 20.24 -37.53
CA GLU A 244 -3.25 20.07 -38.93
C GLU A 244 -4.41 19.45 -39.76
N PRO A 245 -5.42 20.23 -40.15
CA PRO A 245 -6.56 19.73 -40.94
C PRO A 245 -6.15 19.11 -42.29
N ALA A 246 -5.02 19.56 -42.86
CA ALA A 246 -4.50 19.10 -44.13
C ALA A 246 -3.61 17.83 -44.04
N ASN A 247 -3.42 17.28 -42.84
CA ASN A 247 -2.63 16.06 -42.66
C ASN A 247 -3.25 14.89 -43.45
N ARG A 248 -2.43 14.19 -44.24
CA ARG A 248 -2.88 13.13 -45.17
C ARG A 248 -3.62 11.98 -44.51
N HIS A 249 -3.38 11.77 -43.22
CA HIS A 249 -3.94 10.68 -42.43
C HIS A 249 -5.12 11.14 -41.55
N ASN A 250 -5.57 12.39 -41.70
CA ASN A 250 -6.59 12.98 -40.86
C ASN A 250 -8.00 12.56 -41.28
N ASP A 251 -8.60 11.67 -40.48
CA ASP A 251 -9.93 11.13 -40.67
C ASP A 251 -11.04 12.08 -40.17
N LEU A 252 -10.73 13.31 -39.74
CA LEU A 252 -11.74 14.25 -39.20
C LEU A 252 -12.93 14.49 -40.14
N SER A 253 -12.67 14.56 -41.45
CA SER A 253 -13.74 14.70 -42.45
C SER A 253 -14.64 13.46 -42.55
N TYR A 254 -14.05 12.27 -42.36
CA TYR A 254 -14.78 11.01 -42.30
C TYR A 254 -15.60 10.94 -41.00
N VAL A 255 -15.03 11.31 -39.85
CA VAL A 255 -15.75 11.39 -38.58
C VAL A 255 -16.94 12.34 -38.68
N LYS A 256 -16.76 13.55 -39.26
CA LYS A 256 -17.85 14.50 -39.53
C LYS A 256 -18.95 13.88 -40.40
N SER A 257 -18.57 13.18 -41.47
CA SER A 257 -19.51 12.53 -42.39
C SER A 257 -20.26 11.36 -41.76
N LEU A 258 -19.55 10.54 -40.99
CA LEU A 258 -20.09 9.40 -40.25
C LEU A 258 -21.10 9.85 -39.21
N LEU A 259 -20.74 10.87 -38.44
CA LEU A 259 -21.60 11.46 -37.42
C LEU A 259 -22.86 12.07 -38.07
N LEU A 260 -22.74 12.79 -39.18
CA LEU A 260 -23.91 13.28 -39.93
C LEU A 260 -24.78 12.13 -40.50
N ALA A 261 -24.17 11.05 -40.98
CA ALA A 261 -24.90 9.87 -41.47
C ALA A 261 -25.68 9.19 -40.33
N MET A 262 -25.04 8.93 -39.19
CA MET A 262 -25.68 8.37 -38.00
C MET A 262 -26.84 9.24 -37.50
N MET A 263 -26.66 10.56 -37.54
CA MET A 263 -27.68 11.52 -37.11
C MET A 263 -28.94 11.53 -38.00
N THR A 264 -28.88 10.96 -39.21
CA THR A 264 -30.01 10.90 -40.14
C THR A 264 -30.70 9.53 -40.22
N GLU A 265 -30.08 8.47 -39.69
CA GLU A 265 -30.67 7.12 -39.62
C GLU A 265 -31.73 7.03 -38.51
N LYS A 266 -33.01 6.98 -38.88
CA LYS A 266 -34.14 6.80 -37.94
C LYS A 266 -34.43 5.35 -37.58
N GLU A 267 -33.80 4.37 -38.24
CA GLU A 267 -34.24 2.96 -38.20
C GLU A 267 -33.74 2.18 -36.96
N ASN A 268 -32.64 2.59 -36.32
CA ASN A 268 -32.05 1.82 -35.19
C ASN A 268 -32.42 2.35 -33.78
N ARG A 269 -33.13 3.48 -33.68
CA ARG A 269 -33.48 4.11 -32.38
C ARG A 269 -34.28 3.20 -31.45
N HIS A 270 -35.19 2.40 -32.02
CA HIS A 270 -36.02 1.48 -31.25
C HIS A 270 -35.18 0.38 -30.58
N GLN A 271 -34.16 -0.14 -31.29
CA GLN A 271 -33.23 -1.14 -30.75
C GLN A 271 -32.36 -0.56 -29.63
N HIS A 272 -31.85 0.66 -29.77
CA HIS A 272 -31.04 1.29 -28.73
C HIS A 272 -31.81 1.54 -27.43
N ILE A 273 -33.07 1.99 -27.52
CA ILE A 273 -33.92 2.18 -26.34
C ILE A 273 -34.28 0.83 -25.72
N GLN A 274 -34.56 -0.20 -26.52
CA GLN A 274 -34.79 -1.56 -26.00
C GLN A 274 -33.57 -2.13 -25.28
N HIS A 275 -32.36 -1.93 -25.80
CA HIS A 275 -31.12 -2.33 -25.14
C HIS A 275 -30.91 -1.57 -23.83
N ALA A 276 -31.09 -0.24 -23.84
CA ALA A 276 -30.99 0.56 -22.61
C ALA A 276 -32.05 0.13 -21.58
N MET A 277 -33.27 -0.18 -22.01
CA MET A 277 -34.33 -0.69 -21.15
C MET A 277 -33.99 -2.08 -20.57
N GLN A 278 -33.37 -2.96 -21.38
CA GLN A 278 -32.89 -4.26 -20.92
C GLN A 278 -31.79 -4.10 -19.87
N MET A 279 -30.85 -3.17 -20.05
CA MET A 279 -29.82 -2.87 -19.06
C MET A 279 -30.43 -2.37 -17.74
N LEU A 280 -31.44 -1.49 -17.78
CA LEU A 280 -32.16 -1.04 -16.57
C LEU A 280 -32.85 -2.21 -15.85
N ILE A 281 -33.40 -3.17 -16.61
CA ILE A 281 -34.01 -4.38 -16.06
C ILE A 281 -32.96 -5.28 -15.42
N ASP A 282 -31.82 -5.49 -16.08
CA ASP A 282 -30.74 -6.34 -15.57
C ASP A 282 -30.09 -5.72 -14.32
N ASP A 283 -29.84 -4.41 -14.32
CA ASP A 283 -29.38 -3.66 -13.15
C ASP A 283 -30.38 -3.75 -11.99
N HIS A 284 -31.68 -3.67 -12.27
CA HIS A 284 -32.70 -3.78 -11.25
C HIS A 284 -32.83 -5.21 -10.69
N LEU A 285 -32.68 -6.23 -11.54
CA LEU A 285 -32.61 -7.62 -11.11
C LEU A 285 -31.40 -7.84 -10.19
N ALA A 286 -30.24 -7.26 -10.54
CA ALA A 286 -29.05 -7.26 -9.68
C ALA A 286 -29.31 -6.51 -8.36
N PHE A 287 -30.01 -5.38 -8.38
CA PHE A 287 -30.41 -4.66 -7.16
C PHE A 287 -31.31 -5.50 -6.24
N ILE A 288 -32.29 -6.21 -6.80
CA ILE A 288 -33.16 -7.10 -6.03
C ILE A 288 -32.38 -8.31 -5.51
N GLU A 289 -31.50 -8.89 -6.35
CA GLU A 289 -30.57 -9.94 -5.94
C GLU A 289 -29.73 -9.48 -4.74
N ASP A 290 -29.11 -8.31 -4.81
CA ASP A 290 -28.31 -7.74 -3.72
C ASP A 290 -29.14 -7.47 -2.46
N GLN A 291 -30.38 -6.96 -2.58
CA GLN A 291 -31.28 -6.73 -1.44
C GLN A 291 -31.72 -8.03 -0.75
N GLU A 292 -31.99 -9.08 -1.52
CA GLU A 292 -32.37 -10.37 -0.97
C GLU A 292 -31.12 -11.14 -0.48
N GLU A 293 -29.95 -10.96 -1.09
CA GLU A 293 -28.65 -11.47 -0.60
C GLU A 293 -28.29 -10.85 0.75
N GLU A 294 -28.56 -9.55 0.97
CA GLU A 294 -28.35 -8.88 2.27
C GLU A 294 -29.13 -9.60 3.39
N LYS A 295 -30.27 -10.24 3.10
CA LYS A 295 -31.05 -11.05 4.06
C LYS A 295 -30.49 -12.46 4.27
N LEU A 296 -29.75 -13.02 3.31
CA LEU A 296 -29.06 -14.32 3.42
C LEU A 296 -27.71 -14.26 4.15
N THR A 297 -27.11 -13.06 4.31
CA THR A 297 -25.80 -12.87 5.00
C THR A 297 -25.72 -13.43 6.43
N ILE A 298 -26.86 -13.76 7.04
CA ILE A 298 -26.89 -14.45 8.35
C ILE A 298 -26.27 -15.87 8.25
N HIS A 299 -26.11 -16.44 7.04
CA HIS A 299 -25.71 -17.84 6.83
C HIS A 299 -24.59 -18.06 5.78
N ASP A 300 -23.69 -17.09 5.58
CA ASP A 300 -22.68 -17.08 4.50
C ASP A 300 -21.80 -18.35 4.41
N GLU A 301 -21.45 -18.97 5.55
CA GLU A 301 -20.62 -20.19 5.60
C GLU A 301 -21.32 -21.44 5.04
N LEU A 302 -22.67 -21.42 4.97
CA LEU A 302 -23.48 -22.56 4.52
C LEU A 302 -23.86 -22.48 3.04
N ARG A 303 -23.67 -21.32 2.40
CA ARG A 303 -24.17 -21.00 1.05
C ARG A 303 -23.82 -22.05 0.00
N HIS A 304 -22.57 -22.49 -0.07
CA HIS A 304 -22.12 -23.52 -1.03
C HIS A 304 -22.64 -24.93 -0.71
N LYS A 305 -23.14 -25.15 0.51
CA LYS A 305 -23.67 -26.43 0.98
C LYS A 305 -25.18 -26.54 0.83
N LEU A 306 -25.91 -25.46 0.52
CA LEU A 306 -27.38 -25.43 0.37
C LEU A 306 -27.89 -26.11 -0.92
N THR A 307 -27.57 -27.39 -1.11
CA THR A 307 -28.09 -28.25 -2.18
C THR A 307 -29.19 -29.16 -1.65
N LEU A 308 -30.05 -29.67 -2.54
CA LEU A 308 -31.11 -30.61 -2.18
C LEU A 308 -30.54 -31.88 -1.51
N GLU A 309 -29.42 -32.39 -2.03
CA GLU A 309 -28.73 -33.57 -1.49
C GLU A 309 -28.23 -33.33 -0.06
N ASN A 310 -27.59 -32.19 0.21
CA ASN A 310 -27.09 -31.85 1.53
C ASN A 310 -28.22 -31.58 2.53
N HIS A 311 -29.36 -31.04 2.07
CA HIS A 311 -30.54 -30.86 2.90
C HIS A 311 -31.11 -32.20 3.38
N GLU A 312 -31.23 -33.21 2.51
CA GLU A 312 -31.65 -34.55 2.90
C GLU A 312 -30.67 -35.20 3.89
N MET A 313 -29.36 -35.03 3.67
CA MET A 313 -28.33 -35.51 4.60
C MET A 313 -28.40 -34.81 5.97
N ASN A 314 -28.61 -33.49 5.98
CA ASN A 314 -28.72 -32.69 7.20
C ASN A 314 -29.93 -33.10 8.04
N GLN A 315 -31.07 -33.42 7.41
CA GLN A 315 -32.24 -33.95 8.12
C GLN A 315 -31.96 -35.30 8.80
N GLN A 316 -31.31 -36.23 8.08
CA GLN A 316 -30.93 -37.52 8.65
C GLN A 316 -29.94 -37.36 9.81
N GLN A 317 -28.98 -36.44 9.69
CA GLN A 317 -28.01 -36.15 10.74
C GLN A 317 -28.69 -35.55 11.99
N LYS A 318 -29.65 -34.63 11.80
CA LYS A 318 -30.43 -34.04 12.90
C LYS A 318 -31.20 -35.11 13.67
N GLU A 319 -31.85 -36.04 12.98
CA GLU A 319 -32.58 -37.15 13.62
C GLU A 319 -31.66 -38.04 14.46
N GLN A 320 -30.48 -38.39 13.94
CA GLN A 320 -29.49 -39.19 14.67
C GLN A 320 -28.95 -38.48 15.92
N LEU A 321 -28.75 -37.17 15.87
CA LEU A 321 -28.27 -36.38 17.01
C LEU A 321 -29.32 -36.27 18.12
N LEU A 322 -30.60 -36.07 17.75
CA LEU A 322 -31.72 -36.07 18.71
C LEU A 322 -31.86 -37.43 19.41
N GLU A 323 -31.67 -38.54 18.69
CA GLU A 323 -31.71 -39.87 19.29
C GLU A 323 -30.58 -40.06 20.31
N LYS A 324 -29.35 -39.66 19.98
CA LYS A 324 -28.19 -39.71 20.90
C LYS A 324 -28.40 -38.86 22.16
N GLU A 325 -28.96 -37.64 22.03
CA GLU A 325 -29.27 -36.78 23.17
C GLU A 325 -30.29 -37.46 24.12
N ALA A 326 -31.31 -38.09 23.54
CA ALA A 326 -32.33 -38.83 24.29
C ALA A 326 -31.75 -40.06 25.01
N GLU A 327 -30.82 -40.79 24.38
CA GLU A 327 -30.12 -41.90 25.00
C GLU A 327 -29.28 -41.48 26.21
N MET A 328 -28.55 -40.36 26.11
CA MET A 328 -27.74 -39.83 27.21
C MET A 328 -28.60 -39.46 28.43
N LYS A 329 -29.73 -38.77 28.21
CA LYS A 329 -30.68 -38.42 29.29
C LYS A 329 -31.26 -39.67 29.97
N ARG A 330 -31.50 -40.75 29.22
CA ARG A 330 -31.96 -42.04 29.78
C ARG A 330 -30.89 -42.71 30.64
N ALA A 331 -29.62 -42.69 30.20
CA ALA A 331 -28.51 -43.32 30.91
C ALA A 331 -28.22 -42.66 32.27
N GLU A 332 -28.37 -41.34 32.39
CA GLU A 332 -28.21 -40.59 33.65
C GLU A 332 -29.26 -41.01 34.69
N LYS A 333 -30.52 -41.03 34.28
CA LYS A 333 -31.62 -41.42 35.17
C LYS A 333 -31.44 -42.85 35.70
N GLN A 334 -31.00 -43.76 34.84
CA GLN A 334 -30.77 -45.16 35.21
C GLN A 334 -29.62 -45.32 36.23
N LEU A 335 -28.61 -44.44 36.22
CA LEU A 335 -27.50 -44.49 37.17
C LEU A 335 -27.96 -44.20 38.60
N ALA A 336 -28.74 -43.14 38.80
CA ALA A 336 -29.26 -42.75 40.11
C ALA A 336 -30.20 -43.82 40.70
N GLU A 337 -31.06 -44.39 39.86
CA GLU A 337 -31.98 -45.48 40.27
C GLU A 337 -31.20 -46.73 40.72
N THR A 338 -30.18 -47.13 39.96
CA THR A 338 -29.33 -48.29 40.30
C THR A 338 -28.57 -48.07 41.61
N TYR A 339 -28.04 -46.88 41.82
CA TYR A 339 -27.33 -46.53 43.07
C TYR A 339 -28.21 -46.64 44.31
N GLN A 340 -29.42 -46.09 44.27
CA GLN A 340 -30.33 -46.15 45.41
C GLN A 340 -30.75 -47.58 45.74
N GLN A 341 -30.98 -48.42 44.72
CA GLN A 341 -31.37 -49.81 44.90
C GLN A 341 -30.26 -50.64 45.57
N GLU A 342 -29.04 -50.57 45.06
CA GLU A 342 -27.94 -51.40 45.56
C GLU A 342 -27.45 -50.97 46.94
N THR A 343 -27.36 -49.67 47.20
CA THR A 343 -26.97 -49.17 48.54
C THR A 343 -28.02 -49.50 49.59
N GLY A 344 -29.31 -49.35 49.27
CA GLY A 344 -30.42 -49.77 50.12
C GLY A 344 -30.36 -51.27 50.43
N ARG A 345 -30.05 -52.10 49.43
CA ARG A 345 -29.88 -53.55 49.61
C ARG A 345 -28.75 -53.86 50.59
N ILE A 346 -27.57 -53.26 50.42
CA ILE A 346 -26.42 -53.46 51.33
C ILE A 346 -26.76 -53.03 52.76
N LEU A 347 -27.36 -51.86 52.95
CA LEU A 347 -27.77 -51.35 54.27
C LEU A 347 -28.78 -52.27 54.96
N SER A 348 -29.75 -52.81 54.22
CA SER A 348 -30.76 -53.71 54.78
C SER A 348 -30.18 -55.05 55.23
N ASN A 349 -29.19 -55.58 54.51
CA ASN A 349 -28.57 -56.88 54.77
C ASN A 349 -27.46 -56.85 55.83
N ALA A 350 -26.96 -55.67 56.22
CA ALA A 350 -25.94 -55.55 57.25
C ALA A 350 -26.46 -56.01 58.63
N ASN A 351 -25.96 -57.16 59.10
CA ASN A 351 -26.33 -57.76 60.38
C ASN A 351 -25.47 -57.21 61.54
N LEU A 352 -25.84 -56.03 62.04
CA LEU A 352 -25.11 -55.34 63.10
C LEU A 352 -25.51 -55.74 64.52
N THR A 353 -26.62 -56.47 64.71
CA THR A 353 -27.19 -56.74 66.04
C THR A 353 -27.29 -58.23 66.40
N PRO A 354 -26.28 -59.08 66.15
CA PRO A 354 -26.34 -60.49 66.52
C PRO A 354 -26.35 -60.70 68.05
N TYR A 355 -26.56 -61.95 68.47
CA TYR A 355 -26.73 -62.28 69.89
C TYR A 355 -25.53 -61.84 70.75
N GLU A 356 -24.28 -62.03 70.31
CA GLU A 356 -23.12 -61.65 71.12
C GLU A 356 -23.02 -60.13 71.31
N MET A 357 -23.34 -59.36 70.27
CA MET A 357 -23.39 -57.89 70.34
C MET A 357 -24.43 -57.45 71.37
N ARG A 358 -25.63 -58.06 71.35
CA ARG A 358 -26.71 -57.71 72.28
C ARG A 358 -26.37 -58.02 73.73
N GLU A 359 -25.62 -59.10 74.00
CA GLU A 359 -25.11 -59.37 75.35
C GLU A 359 -24.11 -58.32 75.81
N LYS A 360 -23.18 -57.88 74.94
CA LYS A 360 -22.25 -56.78 75.25
C LYS A 360 -23.00 -55.46 75.49
N ALA A 361 -24.02 -55.15 74.67
CA ALA A 361 -24.90 -54.00 74.87
C ALA A 361 -25.62 -54.07 76.21
N ARG A 362 -26.18 -55.24 76.58
CA ARG A 362 -26.84 -55.46 77.88
C ARG A 362 -25.90 -55.19 79.04
N LEU A 363 -24.67 -55.72 79.00
CA LEU A 363 -23.65 -55.50 80.02
C LEU A 363 -23.26 -54.03 80.14
N PHE A 364 -23.11 -53.31 79.02
CA PHE A 364 -22.87 -51.87 79.01
C PHE A 364 -24.04 -51.10 79.63
N LEU A 365 -25.27 -51.36 79.19
CA LEU A 365 -26.47 -50.70 79.70
C LEU A 365 -26.62 -50.88 81.21
N GLU A 366 -26.33 -52.06 81.78
CA GLU A 366 -26.37 -52.26 83.24
C GLU A 366 -25.55 -51.22 84.03
N THR A 367 -24.44 -50.76 83.44
CA THR A 367 -23.56 -49.78 84.08
C THR A 367 -24.12 -48.36 84.10
N THR A 368 -25.15 -48.07 83.29
CA THR A 368 -25.81 -46.76 83.24
C THR A 368 -26.88 -46.60 84.32
N LYS A 369 -27.16 -47.65 85.12
CA LYS A 369 -28.11 -47.56 86.23
C LYS A 369 -27.58 -46.65 87.36
N PRO A 370 -28.43 -45.80 87.97
CA PRO A 370 -27.99 -44.85 89.01
C PRO A 370 -27.36 -45.50 90.25
N ASP A 371 -27.77 -46.73 90.56
CA ASP A 371 -27.36 -47.51 91.73
C ASP A 371 -26.18 -48.48 91.46
N PHE A 372 -25.64 -48.49 90.23
CA PHE A 372 -24.56 -49.41 89.85
C PHE A 372 -23.26 -49.15 90.64
N LYS A 373 -22.82 -50.15 91.43
CA LYS A 373 -21.57 -50.14 92.21
C LYS A 373 -20.91 -51.51 92.21
N VAL A 374 -19.58 -51.55 92.08
CA VAL A 374 -18.79 -52.79 92.09
C VAL A 374 -17.95 -52.88 93.38
N GLY A 375 -18.40 -53.69 94.36
CA GLY A 375 -17.71 -53.96 95.64
C GLY A 375 -18.15 -53.10 96.84
N LEU A 376 -17.64 -53.41 98.04
CA LEU A 376 -18.11 -52.83 99.33
C LEU A 376 -17.24 -51.71 99.94
N LEU A 377 -15.91 -51.63 99.67
CA LEU A 377 -15.00 -50.61 100.22
C LEU A 377 -14.03 -50.10 99.11
N PHE A 378 -13.85 -48.78 98.96
CA PHE A 378 -13.13 -48.12 97.85
C PHE A 378 -13.71 -48.36 96.43
N ALA A 379 -15.02 -48.60 96.35
CA ALA A 379 -15.73 -49.03 95.14
C ALA A 379 -15.83 -47.99 94.01
N LYS A 380 -15.61 -46.68 94.25
CA LYS A 380 -15.79 -45.65 93.20
C LYS A 380 -14.82 -45.86 92.02
N LYS A 381 -13.53 -46.03 92.27
CA LYS A 381 -12.51 -46.21 91.22
C LYS A 381 -12.75 -47.50 90.42
N LYS A 382 -13.04 -48.60 91.13
CA LYS A 382 -13.34 -49.91 90.51
C LYS A 382 -14.65 -49.90 89.70
N THR A 383 -15.65 -49.13 90.12
CA THR A 383 -16.92 -48.99 89.38
C THR A 383 -16.72 -48.22 88.07
N GLU A 384 -15.91 -47.15 88.08
CA GLU A 384 -15.59 -46.38 86.87
C GLU A 384 -14.69 -47.17 85.90
N GLU A 385 -13.75 -47.97 86.42
CA GLU A 385 -12.95 -48.90 85.60
C GLU A 385 -13.84 -49.92 84.87
N VAL A 386 -14.80 -50.54 85.56
CA VAL A 386 -15.74 -51.52 84.94
C VAL A 386 -16.69 -50.86 83.94
N LYS A 387 -17.17 -49.64 84.21
CA LYS A 387 -17.96 -48.85 83.24
C LYS A 387 -17.18 -48.63 81.95
N LYS A 388 -15.93 -48.18 82.08
CA LYS A 388 -15.06 -47.92 80.93
C LYS A 388 -14.73 -49.21 80.18
N GLU A 389 -14.43 -50.29 80.88
CA GLU A 389 -14.15 -51.61 80.28
C GLU A 389 -15.34 -52.14 79.47
N ARG A 390 -16.55 -52.15 80.05
CA ARG A 390 -17.75 -52.66 79.36
C ARG A 390 -18.14 -51.82 78.15
N LEU A 391 -18.02 -50.49 78.24
CA LEU A 391 -18.20 -49.61 77.08
C LEU A 391 -17.17 -49.91 75.99
N THR A 392 -15.90 -50.09 76.37
CA THR A 392 -14.81 -50.39 75.41
C THR A 392 -15.06 -51.72 74.71
N LEU A 393 -15.40 -52.78 75.43
CA LEU A 393 -15.71 -54.09 74.86
C LEU A 393 -16.91 -54.05 73.90
N PHE A 394 -17.93 -53.26 74.24
CA PHE A 394 -19.10 -53.08 73.37
C PHE A 394 -18.75 -52.25 72.13
N PHE A 395 -17.98 -51.18 72.32
CA PHE A 395 -17.49 -50.33 71.25
C PHE A 395 -16.61 -51.07 70.25
N ASP A 396 -15.66 -51.87 70.72
CA ASP A 396 -14.76 -52.64 69.85
C ASP A 396 -15.54 -53.67 69.01
N ASP A 397 -16.52 -54.37 69.59
CA ASP A 397 -17.41 -55.29 68.86
C ASP A 397 -18.22 -54.56 67.78
N MET A 398 -18.76 -53.39 68.13
CA MET A 398 -19.52 -52.57 67.18
C MET A 398 -18.66 -52.00 66.06
N LYS A 399 -17.43 -51.60 66.37
CA LYS A 399 -16.47 -51.12 65.38
C LYS A 399 -16.10 -52.23 64.39
N GLU A 400 -15.77 -53.42 64.88
CA GLU A 400 -15.43 -54.58 64.04
C GLU A 400 -16.60 -55.00 63.14
N ARG A 401 -17.81 -55.05 63.70
CA ARG A 401 -19.01 -55.41 62.93
C ARG A 401 -19.39 -54.35 61.91
N THR A 402 -19.25 -53.06 62.25
CA THR A 402 -19.48 -51.97 61.30
C THR A 402 -18.51 -52.05 60.13
N ALA A 403 -17.23 -52.32 60.41
CA ALA A 403 -16.22 -52.49 59.38
C ALA A 403 -16.50 -53.69 58.46
N SER A 404 -16.75 -54.87 59.05
CA SER A 404 -16.89 -56.13 58.31
C SER A 404 -18.26 -56.34 57.64
N GLN A 405 -19.37 -55.95 58.28
CA GLN A 405 -20.72 -56.23 57.80
C GLN A 405 -21.35 -55.09 57.00
N LEU A 406 -20.74 -53.90 57.00
CA LEU A 406 -21.30 -52.73 56.31
C LEU A 406 -20.26 -51.97 55.49
N GLN A 407 -19.19 -51.48 56.12
CA GLN A 407 -18.22 -50.61 55.47
C GLN A 407 -17.56 -51.27 54.25
N TRP A 408 -17.06 -52.49 54.39
CA TRP A 408 -16.39 -53.20 53.30
C TRP A 408 -17.30 -53.41 52.08
N HIS A 409 -18.55 -53.79 52.29
CA HIS A 409 -19.52 -54.00 51.21
C HIS A 409 -19.87 -52.70 50.48
N LEU A 410 -20.08 -51.62 51.23
CA LEU A 410 -20.32 -50.30 50.63
C LEU A 410 -19.10 -49.81 49.84
N GLN A 411 -17.91 -50.00 50.39
CA GLN A 411 -16.67 -49.62 49.72
C GLN A 411 -16.46 -50.37 48.41
N GLN A 412 -16.67 -51.69 48.37
CA GLN A 412 -16.55 -52.49 47.15
C GLN A 412 -17.53 -52.03 46.07
N TYR A 413 -18.78 -51.79 46.44
CA TYR A 413 -19.81 -51.32 45.50
C TYR A 413 -19.43 -49.98 44.86
N VAL A 414 -18.96 -49.01 45.65
CA VAL A 414 -18.58 -47.70 45.12
C VAL A 414 -17.32 -47.80 44.25
N GLN A 415 -16.36 -48.68 44.57
CA GLN A 415 -15.20 -48.95 43.72
C GLN A 415 -15.60 -49.50 42.35
N GLU A 416 -16.52 -50.47 42.32
CA GLU A 416 -17.06 -51.01 41.07
C GLU A 416 -17.83 -49.95 40.28
N LEU A 417 -18.60 -49.09 40.96
CA LEU A 417 -19.34 -48.01 40.33
C LEU A 417 -18.42 -47.02 39.62
N VAL A 418 -17.35 -46.55 40.28
CA VAL A 418 -16.35 -45.64 39.71
C VAL A 418 -15.64 -46.30 38.51
N LYS A 419 -15.28 -47.59 38.64
CA LYS A 419 -14.63 -48.34 37.56
C LYS A 419 -15.53 -48.54 36.34
N ASN A 420 -16.77 -48.97 36.54
CA ASN A 420 -17.73 -49.23 35.46
C ASN A 420 -18.12 -47.95 34.71
N LYS A 421 -17.98 -46.79 35.36
CA LYS A 421 -18.22 -45.48 34.75
C LYS A 421 -16.96 -44.84 34.15
N ASN A 422 -15.83 -45.56 34.13
CA ASN A 422 -14.55 -45.10 33.56
C ASN A 422 -14.10 -43.73 34.12
N LEU A 423 -14.32 -43.49 35.42
CA LEU A 423 -13.86 -42.28 36.09
C LEU A 423 -12.40 -42.45 36.50
N THR A 424 -11.54 -41.51 36.09
CA THR A 424 -10.07 -41.60 36.28
C THR A 424 -9.52 -40.60 37.30
N ASP A 425 -10.38 -39.87 38.03
CA ASP A 425 -9.96 -38.88 39.04
C ASP A 425 -9.20 -39.57 40.19
N PRO A 426 -7.89 -39.31 40.35
CA PRO A 426 -7.07 -39.97 41.37
C PRO A 426 -7.50 -39.65 42.81
N ASP A 427 -8.04 -38.45 43.05
CA ASP A 427 -8.47 -38.04 44.39
C ASP A 427 -9.78 -38.72 44.77
N LEU A 428 -10.72 -38.81 43.82
CA LEU A 428 -11.96 -39.56 44.02
C LEU A 428 -11.67 -41.05 44.26
N ILE A 429 -10.79 -41.65 43.45
CA ILE A 429 -10.37 -43.06 43.63
C ILE A 429 -9.77 -43.26 45.02
N ARG A 430 -8.91 -42.34 45.48
CA ARG A 430 -8.33 -42.38 46.82
C ARG A 430 -9.39 -42.28 47.91
N GLN A 431 -10.35 -41.36 47.79
CA GLN A 431 -11.43 -41.21 48.77
C GLN A 431 -12.29 -42.46 48.88
N VAL A 432 -12.63 -43.08 47.75
CA VAL A 432 -13.38 -44.35 47.73
C VAL A 432 -12.56 -45.47 48.40
N GLN A 433 -11.26 -45.55 48.15
CA GLN A 433 -10.35 -46.52 48.79
C GLN A 433 -10.14 -46.27 50.29
N GLN A 434 -10.38 -45.06 50.78
CA GLN A 434 -10.25 -44.69 52.19
C GLN A 434 -11.59 -44.56 52.91
N PHE A 435 -12.71 -44.95 52.28
CA PHE A 435 -14.03 -44.86 52.87
C PHE A 435 -14.12 -45.62 54.21
N GLU A 436 -14.36 -44.86 55.28
CA GLU A 436 -14.51 -45.36 56.64
C GLU A 436 -15.78 -44.81 57.29
N ILE A 437 -16.45 -45.63 58.11
CA ILE A 437 -17.58 -45.19 58.92
C ILE A 437 -17.05 -44.89 60.33
N PRO A 438 -16.84 -43.62 60.69
CA PRO A 438 -16.29 -43.27 61.99
C PRO A 438 -17.29 -43.60 63.09
N LEU A 439 -16.86 -44.42 64.05
CA LEU A 439 -17.61 -44.77 65.24
C LEU A 439 -16.84 -44.30 66.46
N GLU A 440 -17.49 -43.58 67.38
CA GLU A 440 -16.93 -43.15 68.65
C GLU A 440 -17.70 -43.75 69.84
N PRO A 441 -17.07 -43.95 71.02
CA PRO A 441 -17.78 -44.46 72.20
C PRO A 441 -18.99 -43.62 72.60
N HIS A 442 -18.96 -42.32 72.29
CA HIS A 442 -20.06 -41.39 72.51
C HIS A 442 -21.32 -41.74 71.69
N ASP A 443 -21.17 -42.22 70.44
CA ASP A 443 -22.30 -42.62 69.59
C ASP A 443 -23.16 -43.72 70.29
N LEU A 444 -22.51 -44.58 71.07
CA LEU A 444 -23.18 -45.62 71.86
C LEU A 444 -23.85 -45.04 73.12
N ILE A 445 -23.19 -44.10 73.79
CA ILE A 445 -23.71 -43.46 75.01
C ILE A 445 -24.97 -42.62 74.70
N GLU A 446 -24.93 -41.78 73.67
CA GLU A 446 -26.05 -40.90 73.31
C GLU A 446 -27.30 -41.65 72.85
N THR A 447 -27.11 -42.85 72.31
CA THR A 447 -28.23 -43.70 71.91
C THR A 447 -29.02 -44.25 73.12
N VAL A 448 -28.47 -44.13 74.35
CA VAL A 448 -29.15 -44.57 75.57
C VAL A 448 -30.23 -43.55 75.96
N LYS A 449 -31.49 -44.00 76.05
CA LYS A 449 -32.61 -43.16 76.48
C LYS A 449 -32.64 -43.02 78.01
N ALA A 450 -32.57 -41.78 78.50
CA ALA A 450 -32.58 -41.48 79.94
C ALA A 450 -33.89 -41.95 80.61
N GLY A 451 -33.78 -42.70 81.71
CA GLY A 451 -34.92 -43.16 82.52
C GLY A 451 -35.54 -44.51 82.12
N ALA A 452 -35.00 -45.22 81.12
CA ALA A 452 -35.51 -46.53 80.70
C ALA A 452 -35.14 -47.67 81.67
N THR A 453 -36.12 -48.51 82.02
CA THR A 453 -35.88 -49.74 82.81
C THR A 453 -35.23 -50.81 81.94
N ILE A 454 -34.04 -51.25 82.31
CA ILE A 454 -33.25 -52.22 81.52
C ILE A 454 -33.85 -53.61 81.66
N ASN A 455 -34.62 -54.03 80.64
CA ASN A 455 -35.14 -55.38 80.43
C ASN A 455 -34.68 -55.91 79.06
N GLY A 456 -34.98 -57.18 78.74
CA GLY A 456 -34.59 -57.80 77.47
C GLY A 456 -35.10 -57.05 76.24
N ASP A 457 -36.34 -56.54 76.30
CA ASP A 457 -36.96 -55.80 75.20
C ASP A 457 -36.26 -54.45 74.94
N TYR A 458 -35.80 -53.79 75.99
CA TYR A 458 -35.04 -52.55 75.88
C TYR A 458 -33.66 -52.79 75.23
N VAL A 459 -32.98 -53.90 75.55
CA VAL A 459 -31.70 -54.25 74.88
C VAL A 459 -31.90 -54.44 73.38
N LEU A 460 -32.98 -55.11 72.96
CA LEU A 460 -33.32 -55.26 71.54
C LEU A 460 -33.59 -53.92 70.86
N THR A 461 -34.36 -53.06 71.53
CA THR A 461 -34.69 -51.72 71.03
C THR A 461 -33.44 -50.85 70.91
N TYR A 462 -32.59 -50.84 71.93
CA TYR A 462 -31.33 -50.09 71.92
C TYR A 462 -30.35 -50.62 70.88
N ALA A 463 -30.19 -51.94 70.75
CA ALA A 463 -29.33 -52.52 69.72
C ALA A 463 -29.79 -52.13 68.31
N LYS A 464 -31.11 -52.12 68.07
CA LYS A 464 -31.69 -51.63 66.82
C LYS A 464 -31.41 -50.13 66.62
N ASP A 465 -31.64 -49.31 67.65
CA ASP A 465 -31.41 -47.87 67.58
C ASP A 465 -29.93 -47.56 67.27
N VAL A 466 -28.98 -48.31 67.85
CA VAL A 466 -27.53 -48.19 67.55
C VAL A 466 -27.23 -48.58 66.11
N ALA A 467 -27.78 -49.70 65.63
CA ALA A 467 -27.58 -50.14 64.25
C ALA A 467 -28.17 -49.14 63.25
N ASP A 468 -29.35 -48.59 63.54
CA ASP A 468 -30.00 -47.57 62.72
C ASP A 468 -29.20 -46.25 62.74
N HIS A 469 -28.62 -45.88 63.89
CA HIS A 469 -27.72 -44.73 63.99
C HIS A 469 -26.48 -44.89 63.09
N ILE A 470 -25.83 -46.05 63.13
CA ILE A 470 -24.66 -46.36 62.28
C ILE A 470 -25.04 -46.37 60.80
N LYS A 471 -26.16 -47.00 60.44
CA LYS A 471 -26.66 -47.03 59.05
C LYS A 471 -26.99 -45.63 58.54
N LYS A 472 -27.56 -44.75 59.36
CA LYS A 472 -27.81 -43.35 59.01
C LYS A 472 -26.50 -42.58 58.77
N LYS A 473 -25.49 -42.77 59.64
CA LYS A 473 -24.16 -42.15 59.48
C LYS A 473 -23.50 -42.62 58.18
N ALA A 474 -23.55 -43.92 57.90
CA ALA A 474 -23.06 -44.50 56.65
C ALA A 474 -23.78 -43.95 55.42
N THR A 475 -25.12 -43.85 55.46
CA THR A 475 -25.93 -43.33 54.35
C THR A 475 -25.55 -41.89 54.01
N ARG A 476 -25.34 -41.05 55.04
CA ARG A 476 -24.94 -39.66 54.85
C ARG A 476 -23.59 -39.55 54.16
N LEU A 477 -22.58 -40.27 54.66
CA LEU A 477 -21.24 -40.26 54.08
C LEU A 477 -21.22 -40.81 52.64
N LEU A 478 -22.01 -41.86 52.38
CA LEU A 478 -22.12 -42.46 51.07
C LEU A 478 -22.80 -41.53 50.06
N TYR A 479 -23.81 -40.78 50.50
CA TYR A 479 -24.49 -39.78 49.66
C TYR A 479 -23.53 -38.64 49.26
N GLU A 480 -22.73 -38.14 50.21
CA GLU A 480 -21.70 -37.12 49.93
C GLU A 480 -20.68 -37.63 48.89
N LEU A 481 -20.28 -38.90 48.98
CA LEU A 481 -19.39 -39.53 48.01
C LEU A 481 -20.05 -39.76 46.65
N TYR A 482 -21.32 -40.20 46.61
CA TYR A 482 -22.07 -40.40 45.38
C TYR A 482 -22.31 -39.08 44.63
N ALA A 483 -22.61 -38.00 45.35
CA ALA A 483 -22.78 -36.67 44.73
C ALA A 483 -21.52 -36.24 43.97
N GLN A 484 -20.33 -36.55 44.50
CA GLN A 484 -19.06 -36.29 43.80
C GLN A 484 -18.91 -37.17 42.55
N ILE A 485 -19.27 -38.46 42.63
CA ILE A 485 -19.22 -39.39 41.48
C ILE A 485 -20.17 -38.93 40.37
N GLU A 486 -21.39 -38.54 40.72
CA GLU A 486 -22.41 -38.04 39.80
C GLU A 486 -21.95 -36.75 39.14
N GLN A 487 -21.42 -35.81 39.91
CA GLN A 487 -20.88 -34.55 39.41
C GLN A 487 -19.74 -34.78 38.40
N ARG A 488 -18.76 -35.65 38.72
CA ARG A 488 -17.66 -35.98 37.79
C ARG A 488 -18.14 -36.64 36.51
N LYS A 489 -19.20 -37.45 36.57
CA LYS A 489 -19.80 -38.06 35.38
C LYS A 489 -20.47 -37.02 34.50
N ILE A 490 -21.19 -36.07 35.11
CA ILE A 490 -21.84 -34.95 34.43
C ILE A 490 -20.77 -34.12 33.71
N GLU A 491 -19.70 -33.73 34.40
CA GLU A 491 -18.56 -32.98 33.84
C GLU A 491 -17.91 -33.72 32.65
N GLN A 492 -17.72 -35.04 32.76
CA GLN A 492 -17.15 -35.84 31.66
C GLN A 492 -18.07 -35.91 30.43
N ASP A 493 -19.39 -35.91 30.62
CA ASP A 493 -20.38 -35.98 29.54
C ASP A 493 -20.81 -34.58 29.04
N GLU A 494 -20.37 -33.50 29.70
CA GLU A 494 -20.65 -32.11 29.34
C GLU A 494 -20.10 -31.78 27.95
N VAL A 495 -18.83 -32.13 27.69
CA VAL A 495 -18.19 -31.95 26.37
C VAL A 495 -18.97 -32.65 25.26
N LYS A 496 -19.53 -33.83 25.52
CA LYS A 496 -20.33 -34.57 24.53
C LYS A 496 -21.69 -33.92 24.30
N ARG A 497 -22.31 -33.38 25.36
CA ARG A 497 -23.59 -32.67 25.29
C ARG A 497 -23.46 -31.35 24.55
N GLU A 498 -22.43 -30.57 24.87
CA GLU A 498 -22.13 -29.33 24.16
C GLU A 498 -21.90 -29.62 22.68
N ASN A 499 -21.13 -30.67 22.36
CA ASN A 499 -20.88 -31.07 20.97
C ASN A 499 -22.17 -31.47 20.23
N ILE A 500 -23.04 -32.30 20.83
CA ILE A 500 -24.34 -32.67 20.23
C ILE A 500 -25.22 -31.43 20.05
N SER A 501 -25.31 -30.56 21.07
CA SER A 501 -26.13 -29.34 21.02
C SER A 501 -25.66 -28.37 19.95
N GLN A 502 -24.34 -28.20 19.79
CA GLN A 502 -23.75 -27.35 18.77
C GLN A 502 -24.08 -27.87 17.37
N HIS A 503 -23.90 -29.17 17.11
CA HIS A 503 -24.24 -29.75 15.80
C HIS A 503 -25.74 -29.69 15.51
N LEU A 504 -26.61 -29.77 16.54
CA LEU A 504 -28.05 -29.64 16.36
C LEU A 504 -28.45 -28.21 15.96
N GLN A 505 -27.80 -27.20 16.56
CA GLN A 505 -27.96 -25.80 16.16
C GLN A 505 -27.46 -25.55 14.74
N GLU A 506 -26.34 -26.16 14.34
CA GLU A 506 -25.84 -26.09 12.96
C GLU A 506 -26.83 -26.69 11.96
N CYS A 507 -27.43 -27.84 12.30
CA CYS A 507 -28.46 -28.47 11.47
C CYS A 507 -29.71 -27.59 11.33
N GLU A 508 -30.11 -26.89 12.41
CA GLU A 508 -31.26 -25.97 12.42
C GLU A 508 -31.01 -24.70 11.62
N ALA A 509 -29.83 -24.10 11.77
CA ALA A 509 -29.42 -22.96 10.99
C ALA A 509 -29.35 -23.28 9.48
N PHE A 510 -28.93 -24.49 9.11
CA PHE A 510 -28.93 -24.95 7.72
C PHE A 510 -30.36 -25.03 7.13
N GLU A 511 -31.32 -25.54 7.89
CA GLU A 511 -32.71 -25.66 7.44
C GLU A 511 -33.39 -24.32 7.22
N GLU A 512 -33.17 -23.38 8.15
CA GLU A 512 -33.66 -22.01 8.03
C GLU A 512 -33.06 -21.33 6.80
N ALA A 513 -31.75 -21.43 6.61
CA ALA A 513 -31.04 -20.87 5.46
C ALA A 513 -31.50 -21.47 4.12
N TYR A 514 -31.70 -22.79 4.06
CA TYR A 514 -32.17 -23.47 2.85
C TYR A 514 -33.58 -22.99 2.45
N THR A 515 -34.47 -22.85 3.44
CA THR A 515 -35.84 -22.38 3.22
C THR A 515 -35.85 -20.96 2.68
N SER A 516 -35.11 -20.04 3.30
CA SER A 516 -34.99 -18.65 2.83
C SER A 516 -34.41 -18.55 1.41
N LEU A 517 -33.44 -19.40 1.05
CA LEU A 517 -32.89 -19.44 -0.31
C LEU A 517 -33.93 -19.84 -1.35
N GLN A 518 -34.82 -20.80 -1.05
CA GLN A 518 -35.88 -21.20 -1.97
C GLN A 518 -36.93 -20.11 -2.16
N GLU A 519 -37.28 -19.40 -1.09
CA GLU A 519 -38.21 -18.26 -1.16
C GLU A 519 -37.65 -17.10 -2.00
N MET A 520 -36.36 -16.78 -1.82
CA MET A 520 -35.66 -15.81 -2.66
C MET A 520 -35.71 -16.20 -4.14
N LYS A 521 -35.27 -17.43 -4.48
CA LYS A 521 -35.24 -17.91 -5.88
C LYS A 521 -36.62 -17.82 -6.53
N ALA A 522 -37.68 -18.16 -5.78
CA ALA A 522 -39.05 -18.05 -6.26
C ALA A 522 -39.49 -16.58 -6.47
N LYS A 523 -39.10 -15.66 -5.59
CA LYS A 523 -39.40 -14.22 -5.72
C LYS A 523 -38.71 -13.61 -6.94
N LEU A 524 -37.42 -13.89 -7.10
CA LEU A 524 -36.60 -13.39 -8.21
C LEU A 524 -37.10 -13.90 -9.56
N ALA A 525 -37.46 -15.19 -9.64
CA ALA A 525 -38.07 -15.75 -10.85
C ALA A 525 -39.42 -15.07 -11.21
N ARG A 526 -40.24 -14.73 -10.20
CA ARG A 526 -41.50 -13.99 -10.42
C ARG A 526 -41.24 -12.56 -10.90
N THR A 527 -40.29 -11.84 -10.29
CA THR A 527 -39.97 -10.47 -10.71
C THR A 527 -39.38 -10.44 -12.12
N LYS A 528 -38.47 -11.36 -12.44
CA LYS A 528 -37.92 -11.51 -13.79
C LYS A 528 -39.01 -11.78 -14.83
N ALA A 529 -39.95 -12.68 -14.54
CA ALA A 529 -41.08 -12.95 -15.42
C ALA A 529 -41.99 -11.71 -15.62
N LEU A 530 -42.21 -10.93 -14.55
CA LEU A 530 -42.99 -9.68 -14.62
C LEU A 530 -42.28 -8.63 -15.49
N LEU A 531 -41.00 -8.36 -15.25
CA LEU A 531 -40.24 -7.35 -16.02
C LEU A 531 -40.09 -7.75 -17.50
N GLN A 532 -39.90 -9.03 -17.78
CA GLN A 532 -39.90 -9.55 -19.16
C GLN A 532 -41.26 -9.42 -19.83
N SER A 533 -42.36 -9.55 -19.07
CA SER A 533 -43.70 -9.35 -19.62
C SER A 533 -43.97 -7.89 -20.01
N LEU A 534 -43.36 -6.91 -19.33
CA LEU A 534 -43.49 -5.48 -19.66
C LEU A 534 -42.83 -5.09 -21.00
N GLN A 535 -41.91 -5.91 -21.50
CA GLN A 535 -41.34 -5.76 -22.83
C GLN A 535 -42.28 -6.26 -23.93
N GLN A 536 -43.30 -7.04 -23.56
CA GLN A 536 -44.23 -7.73 -24.46
C GLN A 536 -45.69 -7.32 -24.26
N THR A 537 -45.98 -6.41 -23.32
CA THR A 537 -47.33 -5.95 -23.02
C THR A 537 -47.93 -5.15 -24.19
N ASP A 538 -49.16 -5.50 -24.55
CA ASP A 538 -50.03 -4.77 -25.50
C ASP A 538 -50.90 -3.70 -24.80
N ASP A 539 -50.71 -3.48 -23.49
CA ASP A 539 -51.50 -2.55 -22.70
C ASP A 539 -51.12 -1.10 -23.02
N ASP A 540 -52.10 -0.31 -23.47
CA ASP A 540 -51.98 1.13 -23.66
C ASP A 540 -51.98 1.86 -22.30
N LEU A 541 -51.30 3.00 -22.21
CA LEU A 541 -51.36 3.89 -21.03
C LEU A 541 -52.81 4.23 -20.69
N THR A 542 -53.19 4.11 -19.41
CA THR A 542 -54.50 4.61 -18.97
C THR A 542 -54.56 6.15 -19.06
N ALA A 543 -55.76 6.73 -19.07
CA ALA A 543 -55.92 8.19 -19.09
C ALA A 543 -55.31 8.87 -17.85
N GLU A 544 -55.17 8.13 -16.74
CA GLU A 544 -54.53 8.60 -15.51
C GLU A 544 -53.00 8.53 -15.62
N ASP A 545 -52.47 7.42 -16.15
CA ASP A 545 -51.04 7.26 -16.47
C ASP A 545 -50.55 8.31 -17.48
N ALA A 546 -51.36 8.62 -18.50
CA ALA A 546 -51.02 9.63 -19.50
C ALA A 546 -50.95 11.05 -18.91
N ASN A 547 -51.82 11.38 -17.94
CA ASN A 547 -51.77 12.67 -17.24
C ASN A 547 -50.56 12.75 -16.32
N GLU A 548 -50.25 11.68 -15.58
CA GLU A 548 -49.08 11.59 -14.70
C GLU A 548 -47.78 11.70 -15.52
N LEU A 549 -47.69 10.99 -16.64
CA LEU A 549 -46.59 11.11 -17.59
C LEU A 549 -46.45 12.54 -18.12
N SER A 550 -47.56 13.20 -18.47
CA SER A 550 -47.52 14.60 -18.95
C SER A 550 -46.97 15.57 -17.90
N TYR A 551 -47.23 15.32 -16.62
CA TYR A 551 -46.70 16.10 -15.50
C TYR A 551 -45.21 15.81 -15.27
N MET A 552 -44.78 14.54 -15.34
CA MET A 552 -43.37 14.14 -15.21
C MET A 552 -42.48 14.66 -16.36
N LEU A 553 -43.06 14.92 -17.53
CA LEU A 553 -42.37 15.49 -18.69
C LEU A 553 -42.30 17.04 -18.65
N GLN A 554 -43.04 17.70 -17.76
CA GLN A 554 -42.92 19.15 -17.54
C GLN A 554 -41.73 19.43 -16.61
N GLU A 555 -40.75 20.18 -17.09
CA GLU A 555 -39.64 20.64 -16.26
C GLU A 555 -39.91 22.06 -15.73
N GLU A 556 -39.81 22.24 -14.41
CA GLU A 556 -39.84 23.55 -13.77
C GLU A 556 -38.40 24.09 -13.64
N TYR A 557 -38.16 25.31 -14.10
CA TYR A 557 -36.86 25.99 -14.00
C TYR A 557 -37.04 27.38 -13.41
N GLU A 558 -36.05 27.84 -12.65
CA GLU A 558 -35.96 29.24 -12.25
C GLU A 558 -35.25 30.06 -13.34
N THR A 559 -35.81 31.22 -13.72
CA THR A 559 -35.13 32.14 -14.64
C THR A 559 -34.07 32.97 -13.90
N GLY A 560 -32.80 32.76 -14.26
CA GLY A 560 -31.67 33.55 -13.76
C GLY A 560 -31.44 34.82 -14.58
N ILE A 561 -31.05 35.93 -13.93
CA ILE A 561 -30.60 37.15 -14.61
C ILE A 561 -29.09 37.25 -14.43
N MET A 562 -28.32 37.04 -15.51
CA MET A 562 -26.88 37.31 -15.50
C MET A 562 -26.65 38.80 -15.77
N LYS A 563 -25.97 39.49 -14.85
CA LYS A 563 -25.50 40.86 -15.10
C LYS A 563 -24.14 40.79 -15.77
N ALA A 564 -24.00 41.50 -16.89
CA ALA A 564 -22.69 41.84 -17.43
C ALA A 564 -21.98 42.76 -16.42
N GLU A 565 -20.95 42.26 -15.75
CA GLU A 565 -20.04 43.11 -14.99
C GLU A 565 -18.92 43.57 -15.93
N GLU A 566 -18.79 44.90 -16.07
CA GLU A 566 -17.63 45.52 -16.69
C GLU A 566 -16.36 45.12 -15.91
N LYS A 567 -15.54 44.25 -16.51
CA LYS A 567 -14.22 43.95 -15.97
C LYS A 567 -13.37 45.22 -15.98
N GLN A 568 -13.03 45.70 -14.80
CA GLN A 568 -11.85 46.54 -14.60
C GLN A 568 -10.61 45.70 -14.90
N GLU A 569 -9.86 46.09 -15.93
CA GLU A 569 -8.50 45.65 -16.16
C GLU A 569 -7.63 46.08 -14.97
N ALA A 570 -7.43 45.17 -14.02
CA ALA A 570 -6.35 45.28 -13.05
C ALA A 570 -5.07 44.81 -13.73
N ALA A 571 -4.37 45.75 -14.36
CA ALA A 571 -2.98 45.59 -14.75
C ALA A 571 -2.14 45.40 -13.47
N ASN A 572 -1.87 44.15 -13.10
CA ASN A 572 -0.81 43.83 -12.16
C ASN A 572 0.48 43.65 -12.98
N GLU A 573 1.22 44.74 -13.13
CA GLU A 573 2.64 44.70 -13.42
C GLU A 573 3.33 43.98 -12.26
N GLN A 574 3.58 42.67 -12.41
CA GLN A 574 4.50 41.98 -11.52
C GLN A 574 5.92 42.40 -11.90
N GLN A 575 6.52 43.19 -11.00
CA GLN A 575 7.93 43.50 -10.97
C GLN A 575 8.75 42.22 -11.10
N LEU A 576 9.45 42.08 -12.22
CA LEU A 576 10.64 41.24 -12.30
C LEU A 576 11.60 41.72 -11.20
N VAL A 577 11.71 40.91 -10.15
CA VAL A 577 12.81 41.05 -9.18
C VAL A 577 14.09 40.70 -9.94
N SER A 578 14.72 41.73 -10.49
CA SER A 578 16.12 41.67 -10.89
C SER A 578 16.92 41.33 -9.63
N GLN A 579 17.36 40.07 -9.54
CA GLN A 579 18.45 39.74 -8.64
C GLN A 579 19.68 40.57 -9.06
N PRO A 580 20.49 41.05 -8.11
CA PRO A 580 21.64 41.87 -8.45
C PRO A 580 22.57 41.08 -9.36
N GLU A 581 22.93 41.66 -10.51
CA GLU A 581 24.16 41.30 -11.20
C GLU A 581 25.32 41.70 -10.28
N GLU A 582 25.65 40.84 -9.33
CA GLU A 582 27.00 40.82 -8.80
C GLU A 582 27.89 40.24 -9.90
N ALA A 583 28.90 41.01 -10.29
CA ALA A 583 29.94 40.58 -11.20
C ALA A 583 30.69 39.40 -10.54
N VAL A 584 30.35 38.17 -10.93
CA VAL A 584 31.01 36.97 -10.42
C VAL A 584 32.24 36.68 -11.27
N HIS A 585 33.41 36.70 -10.62
CA HIS A 585 34.72 36.54 -11.21
C HIS A 585 34.95 35.12 -11.79
N GLU A 586 35.23 35.04 -13.10
CA GLU A 586 35.55 33.81 -13.88
C GLU A 586 36.83 33.04 -13.44
N THR A 587 37.47 33.36 -12.32
CA THR A 587 38.88 32.96 -12.05
C THR A 587 39.12 32.01 -10.87
N GLY A 588 38.08 31.54 -10.18
CA GLY A 588 38.22 30.81 -8.90
C GLY A 588 38.97 29.46 -8.97
N THR A 589 38.53 28.52 -9.83
CA THR A 589 39.06 27.13 -9.79
C THR A 589 40.47 26.99 -10.34
N GLU A 590 40.80 27.69 -11.44
CA GLU A 590 42.16 27.68 -12.00
C GLU A 590 43.17 28.33 -11.06
N LYS A 591 42.81 29.46 -10.43
CA LYS A 591 43.64 30.11 -9.43
C LYS A 591 43.91 29.18 -8.25
N VAL A 592 42.89 28.50 -7.74
CA VAL A 592 43.05 27.53 -6.63
C VAL A 592 43.95 26.35 -7.04
N LEU A 593 43.85 25.85 -8.27
CA LEU A 593 44.74 24.79 -8.76
C LEU A 593 46.20 25.25 -8.87
N GLN A 594 46.42 26.53 -9.23
CA GLN A 594 47.75 27.16 -9.21
C GLN A 594 48.27 27.33 -7.78
N ASP A 595 47.44 27.86 -6.87
CA ASP A 595 47.74 28.01 -5.44
C ASP A 595 48.16 26.67 -4.82
N VAL A 596 47.37 25.61 -5.03
CA VAL A 596 47.67 24.25 -4.55
C VAL A 596 48.99 23.74 -5.13
N SER A 597 49.26 24.01 -6.41
CA SER A 597 50.50 23.55 -7.05
C SER A 597 51.73 24.30 -6.51
N ALA A 598 51.63 25.61 -6.30
CA ALA A 598 52.69 26.43 -5.72
C ALA A 598 53.00 25.99 -4.28
N VAL A 599 51.97 25.77 -3.46
CA VAL A 599 52.12 25.26 -2.09
C VAL A 599 52.72 23.85 -2.08
N LEU A 600 52.27 22.95 -2.97
CA LEU A 600 52.82 21.59 -3.09
C LEU A 600 54.31 21.58 -3.49
N GLU A 601 54.74 22.48 -4.37
CA GLU A 601 56.14 22.59 -4.77
C GLU A 601 57.03 23.01 -3.60
N GLN A 602 56.61 24.03 -2.84
CA GLN A 602 57.33 24.46 -1.64
C GLN A 602 57.38 23.38 -0.57
N LEU A 603 56.24 22.72 -0.28
CA LEU A 603 56.18 21.62 0.69
C LEU A 603 57.11 20.46 0.31
N ARG A 604 57.17 20.09 -0.98
CA ARG A 604 58.10 19.05 -1.46
C ARG A 604 59.56 19.46 -1.31
N SER A 605 59.88 20.74 -1.54
CA SER A 605 61.25 21.26 -1.37
C SER A 605 61.69 21.26 0.10
N PHE A 606 60.75 21.51 1.03
CA PHE A 606 61.00 21.42 2.47
C PHE A 606 61.25 19.97 2.94
N GLY A 607 60.75 18.97 2.22
CA GLY A 607 61.04 17.55 2.47
C GLY A 607 60.46 17.00 3.78
N LYS A 608 59.47 17.70 4.36
CA LYS A 608 58.66 17.26 5.51
C LYS A 608 57.19 17.64 5.24
N LEU A 609 56.26 17.25 6.11
CA LEU A 609 54.80 17.46 5.96
C LEU A 609 54.14 16.58 4.86
N ASP A 610 54.68 15.38 4.60
CA ASP A 610 54.22 14.44 3.56
C ASP A 610 52.72 14.17 3.57
N ARG A 611 52.11 14.17 4.75
CA ARG A 611 50.67 14.05 4.93
C ARG A 611 49.88 15.16 4.21
N PHE A 612 50.25 16.42 4.43
CA PHE A 612 49.59 17.56 3.78
C PHE A 612 49.84 17.55 2.27
N ILE A 613 51.02 17.07 1.85
CA ILE A 613 51.35 16.87 0.43
C ILE A 613 50.39 15.85 -0.21
N ASN A 614 50.13 14.71 0.43
CA ASN A 614 49.22 13.70 -0.10
C ASN A 614 47.76 14.20 -0.13
N ARG A 615 47.31 14.88 0.94
CA ARG A 615 45.95 15.44 1.04
C ARG A 615 45.67 16.49 -0.03
N LEU A 616 46.59 17.44 -0.20
CA LEU A 616 46.47 18.48 -1.23
C LEU A 616 46.54 17.88 -2.65
N GLN A 617 47.30 16.80 -2.87
CA GLN A 617 47.32 16.10 -4.15
C GLN A 617 45.99 15.43 -4.50
N GLU A 618 45.33 14.79 -3.54
CA GLU A 618 44.00 14.19 -3.74
C GLU A 618 42.94 15.26 -4.04
N LYS A 619 42.89 16.33 -3.24
CA LYS A 619 42.00 17.47 -3.50
C LYS A 619 42.25 18.11 -4.86
N ARG A 620 43.52 18.31 -5.22
CA ARG A 620 43.91 18.79 -6.55
C ARG A 620 43.41 17.88 -7.66
N LYS A 621 43.54 16.56 -7.50
CA LYS A 621 43.06 15.57 -8.49
C LYS A 621 41.54 15.62 -8.64
N LYS A 622 40.80 15.81 -7.54
CA LYS A 622 39.34 15.95 -7.56
C LYS A 622 38.91 17.26 -8.24
N LEU A 623 39.54 18.38 -7.88
CA LEU A 623 39.32 19.70 -8.50
C LEU A 623 39.74 19.74 -9.98
N SER A 624 40.78 19.01 -10.38
CA SER A 624 41.28 18.98 -11.76
C SER A 624 40.45 18.11 -12.70
N ASN A 625 39.76 17.09 -12.17
CA ASN A 625 39.03 16.12 -12.99
C ASN A 625 37.58 16.53 -13.30
N GLN A 626 36.99 17.47 -12.54
CA GLN A 626 35.67 18.09 -12.78
C GLN A 626 34.56 17.12 -13.21
N THR A 627 34.47 15.92 -12.61
CA THR A 627 33.43 14.97 -12.98
C THR A 627 32.16 15.21 -12.17
N PHE A 628 31.08 15.63 -12.83
CA PHE A 628 29.76 15.85 -12.22
C PHE A 628 28.75 14.84 -12.73
N THR A 629 27.83 14.37 -11.89
CA THR A 629 26.77 13.42 -12.27
C THR A 629 25.42 14.13 -12.24
N VAL A 630 24.70 14.09 -13.37
CA VAL A 630 23.37 14.69 -13.52
C VAL A 630 22.39 13.58 -13.85
N ALA A 631 21.33 13.44 -13.06
CA ALA A 631 20.36 12.37 -13.23
C ALA A 631 19.02 12.92 -13.74
N LEU A 632 18.47 12.27 -14.78
CA LEU A 632 17.19 12.61 -15.39
C LEU A 632 16.08 11.70 -14.86
N PHE A 633 14.96 12.30 -14.42
CA PHE A 633 13.80 11.60 -13.85
C PHE A 633 12.49 12.12 -14.45
N GLY A 634 11.40 11.37 -14.28
CA GLY A 634 10.07 11.69 -14.79
C GLY A 634 9.29 10.44 -15.21
N ALA A 635 7.97 10.57 -15.33
CA ALA A 635 7.09 9.48 -15.77
C ALA A 635 7.45 8.92 -17.17
N PHE A 636 6.94 7.74 -17.53
CA PHE A 636 7.06 7.26 -18.91
C PHE A 636 6.41 8.26 -19.87
N SER A 637 7.01 8.40 -21.05
CA SER A 637 6.55 9.36 -22.07
C SER A 637 6.56 10.83 -21.64
N ALA A 638 7.16 11.19 -20.50
CA ALA A 638 7.39 12.59 -20.10
C ALA A 638 8.38 13.35 -21.01
N GLY A 639 9.02 12.64 -21.94
CA GLY A 639 10.00 13.20 -22.88
C GLY A 639 11.42 13.31 -22.31
N LYS A 640 11.79 12.44 -21.35
CA LYS A 640 13.14 12.34 -20.76
C LYS A 640 14.25 12.20 -21.81
N SER A 641 14.22 11.16 -22.63
CA SER A 641 15.23 10.91 -23.66
C SER A 641 15.21 12.00 -24.74
N SER A 642 14.05 12.58 -25.05
CA SER A 642 13.94 13.75 -25.94
C SER A 642 14.62 14.99 -25.35
N PHE A 643 14.43 15.24 -24.06
CA PHE A 643 15.07 16.33 -23.34
C PHE A 643 16.58 16.12 -23.24
N ALA A 644 17.03 14.90 -22.95
CA ALA A 644 18.44 14.55 -22.95
C ALA A 644 19.06 14.77 -24.34
N ASN A 645 18.39 14.35 -25.42
CA ASN A 645 18.82 14.63 -26.79
C ASN A 645 18.91 16.14 -27.08
N ALA A 646 17.91 16.93 -26.64
CA ALA A 646 17.94 18.39 -26.78
C ALA A 646 19.12 19.02 -26.01
N LEU A 647 19.42 18.51 -24.82
CA LEU A 647 20.55 18.95 -23.99
C LEU A 647 21.91 18.57 -24.61
N ILE A 648 22.01 17.40 -25.23
CA ILE A 648 23.21 16.94 -25.96
C ILE A 648 23.39 17.72 -27.27
N GLY A 649 22.28 18.13 -27.89
CA GLY A 649 22.22 18.82 -29.18
C GLY A 649 22.06 17.87 -30.38
N GLU A 650 21.80 16.59 -30.16
CA GLU A 650 21.63 15.60 -31.23
C GLU A 650 20.78 14.41 -30.79
N ARG A 651 20.28 13.63 -31.77
CA ARG A 651 19.44 12.45 -31.55
C ARG A 651 20.31 11.23 -31.22
N LEU A 652 20.67 11.07 -29.95
CA LEU A 652 21.54 10.01 -29.48
C LEU A 652 20.79 8.86 -28.79
N LEU A 653 19.85 9.21 -27.90
CA LEU A 653 19.01 8.25 -27.17
C LEU A 653 17.75 7.94 -28.00
N PRO A 654 17.31 6.68 -28.06
CA PRO A 654 16.07 6.33 -28.76
C PRO A 654 14.87 7.01 -28.09
N VAL A 655 13.98 7.54 -28.92
CA VAL A 655 12.71 8.15 -28.49
C VAL A 655 11.59 7.28 -29.07
N SER A 656 10.67 6.81 -28.23
CA SER A 656 9.52 6.02 -28.65
C SER A 656 8.30 6.33 -27.76
N PRO A 657 7.08 6.27 -28.31
CA PRO A 657 5.84 6.38 -27.54
C PRO A 657 5.52 5.11 -26.71
N ASN A 658 6.11 3.97 -27.08
CA ASN A 658 6.04 2.72 -26.31
C ASN A 658 7.11 2.72 -25.20
N PRO A 659 6.92 1.96 -24.09
CA PRO A 659 7.94 1.85 -23.04
C PRO A 659 9.27 1.34 -23.61
N THR A 660 10.29 2.21 -23.72
CA THR A 660 11.58 1.87 -24.36
C THR A 660 12.81 2.08 -23.50
N THR A 661 12.66 2.55 -22.26
CA THR A 661 13.82 2.84 -21.39
C THR A 661 13.79 1.92 -20.17
N ALA A 662 13.96 0.62 -20.40
CA ALA A 662 14.12 -0.36 -19.34
C ALA A 662 15.55 -0.35 -18.74
N THR A 663 16.52 0.26 -19.43
CA THR A 663 17.94 0.26 -19.06
C THR A 663 18.43 1.65 -18.65
N ILE A 664 19.38 1.69 -17.71
CA ILE A 664 20.04 2.93 -17.30
C ILE A 664 21.15 3.26 -18.30
N ASN A 665 21.11 4.47 -18.85
CA ASN A 665 22.08 4.93 -19.85
C ASN A 665 22.91 6.08 -19.28
N LYS A 666 24.24 5.90 -19.21
CA LYS A 666 25.19 6.91 -18.77
C LYS A 666 25.94 7.48 -19.96
N ILE A 667 25.76 8.76 -20.24
CA ILE A 667 26.52 9.47 -21.27
C ILE A 667 27.75 10.07 -20.60
N MET A 668 28.93 9.54 -20.93
CA MET A 668 30.19 9.83 -20.25
C MET A 668 31.18 10.58 -21.16
N PRO A 669 32.10 11.37 -20.58
CA PRO A 669 33.22 11.96 -21.31
C PRO A 669 34.12 10.90 -21.96
N PRO A 670 34.50 11.03 -23.24
CA PRO A 670 35.39 10.09 -23.91
C PRO A 670 36.76 10.04 -23.25
N THR A 671 37.36 8.85 -23.24
CA THR A 671 38.71 8.65 -22.69
C THR A 671 39.64 8.06 -23.74
N LYS A 672 40.95 8.07 -23.49
CA LYS A 672 41.93 7.41 -24.37
C LYS A 672 41.66 5.91 -24.56
N LYS A 673 41.05 5.24 -23.58
CA LYS A 673 40.69 3.81 -23.64
C LYS A 673 39.31 3.56 -24.26
N ARG A 674 38.39 4.52 -24.14
CA ARG A 674 37.01 4.45 -24.59
C ARG A 674 36.70 5.71 -25.41
N PRO A 675 37.02 5.73 -26.71
CA PRO A 675 36.87 6.93 -27.54
C PRO A 675 35.40 7.26 -27.80
N HIS A 676 35.17 8.43 -28.41
CA HIS A 676 33.84 8.88 -28.84
C HIS A 676 33.08 7.79 -29.61
N LYS A 677 31.77 7.66 -29.37
CA LYS A 677 30.86 6.65 -29.95
C LYS A 677 31.16 5.21 -29.54
N THR A 678 31.70 5.01 -28.34
CA THR A 678 31.87 3.67 -27.74
C THR A 678 30.82 3.47 -26.66
N ALA A 679 30.05 2.39 -26.73
CA ALA A 679 29.16 1.96 -25.65
C ALA A 679 29.72 0.71 -24.95
N VAL A 680 29.67 0.72 -23.63
CA VAL A 680 30.03 -0.43 -22.79
C VAL A 680 28.76 -0.87 -22.07
N VAL A 681 28.23 -2.01 -22.48
CA VAL A 681 27.02 -2.63 -21.95
C VAL A 681 27.42 -3.56 -20.82
N GLN A 682 26.99 -3.27 -19.60
CA GLN A 682 27.16 -4.16 -18.47
C GLN A 682 25.99 -5.14 -18.42
N MET A 683 26.28 -6.44 -18.54
CA MET A 683 25.26 -7.48 -18.46
C MET A 683 25.00 -7.88 -17.00
N LYS A 684 23.74 -8.18 -16.68
CA LYS A 684 23.33 -8.71 -15.37
C LYS A 684 24.00 -10.04 -15.08
N THR A 685 24.24 -10.34 -13.79
CA THR A 685 24.71 -11.64 -13.35
C THR A 685 23.59 -12.69 -13.37
N ASN A 686 23.94 -13.97 -13.28
CA ASN A 686 22.95 -15.05 -13.16
C ASN A 686 22.03 -14.86 -11.94
N GLU A 687 22.59 -14.45 -10.81
CA GLU A 687 21.85 -14.23 -9.56
C GLU A 687 20.82 -13.11 -9.71
N GLN A 688 21.21 -11.98 -10.32
CA GLN A 688 20.30 -10.86 -10.63
C GLN A 688 19.19 -11.29 -11.60
N MET A 689 19.51 -12.09 -12.61
CA MET A 689 18.51 -12.59 -13.57
C MET A 689 17.52 -13.56 -12.91
N ILE A 690 17.97 -14.44 -12.01
CA ILE A 690 17.08 -15.34 -11.26
C ILE A 690 16.15 -14.54 -10.36
N GLN A 691 16.65 -13.50 -9.70
CA GLN A 691 15.81 -12.62 -8.89
C GLN A 691 14.74 -11.90 -9.73
N ASP A 692 15.11 -11.37 -10.90
CA ASP A 692 14.17 -10.74 -11.84
C ASP A 692 13.11 -11.74 -12.36
N LEU A 693 13.53 -12.95 -12.69
CA LEU A 693 12.66 -14.02 -13.17
C LEU A 693 11.67 -14.47 -12.08
N ASN A 694 12.15 -14.73 -10.86
CA ASN A 694 11.30 -15.11 -9.74
C ASN A 694 10.35 -13.98 -9.34
N GLY A 695 10.75 -12.73 -9.47
CA GLY A 695 9.85 -11.58 -9.28
C GLY A 695 8.63 -11.63 -10.20
N ALA A 696 8.79 -12.07 -11.45
CA ALA A 696 7.68 -12.24 -12.39
C ALA A 696 6.96 -13.61 -12.26
N LEU A 697 7.72 -14.70 -12.09
CA LEU A 697 7.19 -16.07 -12.02
C LEU A 697 6.39 -16.35 -10.75
N LYS A 698 6.70 -15.67 -9.63
CA LYS A 698 5.97 -15.83 -8.37
C LYS A 698 4.48 -15.48 -8.51
N LEU A 699 4.15 -14.53 -9.40
CA LEU A 699 2.77 -14.17 -9.74
C LEU A 699 2.02 -15.29 -10.50
N PHE A 700 2.76 -16.19 -11.14
CA PHE A 700 2.25 -17.42 -11.75
C PHE A 700 2.40 -18.63 -10.83
N HIS A 701 2.70 -18.42 -9.55
CA HIS A 701 2.95 -19.48 -8.55
C HIS A 701 4.12 -20.41 -8.90
N HIS A 702 5.13 -19.88 -9.58
CA HIS A 702 6.37 -20.58 -9.89
C HIS A 702 7.58 -19.90 -9.25
N GLU A 703 8.59 -20.69 -8.90
CA GLU A 703 9.90 -20.22 -8.45
C GLU A 703 10.95 -21.14 -9.08
N VAL A 704 12.08 -20.57 -9.50
CA VAL A 704 13.15 -21.29 -10.20
C VAL A 704 14.50 -21.03 -9.54
N GLU A 705 15.40 -22.00 -9.67
CA GLU A 705 16.79 -21.86 -9.20
C GLU A 705 17.75 -21.54 -10.36
N SER A 706 17.27 -21.59 -11.61
CA SER A 706 18.10 -21.30 -12.79
C SER A 706 17.31 -20.68 -13.95
N ILE A 707 18.02 -19.95 -14.82
CA ILE A 707 17.42 -19.38 -16.03
C ILE A 707 16.97 -20.50 -16.99
N ASP A 708 17.75 -21.57 -17.14
CA ASP A 708 17.40 -22.69 -18.02
C ASP A 708 16.09 -23.37 -17.57
N GLU A 709 15.82 -23.45 -16.26
CA GLU A 709 14.54 -23.92 -15.72
C GLU A 709 13.39 -22.97 -16.06
N ALA A 710 13.58 -21.65 -15.89
CA ALA A 710 12.57 -20.65 -16.29
C ALA A 710 12.18 -20.79 -17.77
N LEU A 711 13.15 -20.97 -18.66
CA LEU A 711 12.90 -21.11 -20.11
C LEU A 711 12.05 -22.34 -20.48
N THR A 712 11.98 -23.35 -19.61
CA THR A 712 11.08 -24.49 -19.82
C THR A 712 9.66 -24.22 -19.34
N ILE A 713 9.49 -23.36 -18.34
CA ILE A 713 8.20 -23.02 -17.72
C ILE A 713 7.49 -21.93 -18.54
N ILE A 714 8.21 -20.89 -18.95
CA ILE A 714 7.67 -19.69 -19.62
C ILE A 714 6.72 -20.03 -20.79
N PRO A 715 7.04 -20.98 -21.71
CA PRO A 715 6.16 -21.32 -22.83
C PRO A 715 4.82 -21.94 -22.43
N THR A 716 4.73 -22.47 -21.20
CA THR A 716 3.53 -23.13 -20.67
C THR A 716 2.60 -22.16 -19.91
N LEU A 717 3.08 -20.95 -19.62
CA LEU A 717 2.32 -19.96 -18.86
C LEU A 717 1.18 -19.38 -19.70
N GLN A 718 0.01 -19.28 -19.08
CA GLN A 718 -1.12 -18.52 -19.58
C GLN A 718 -1.39 -17.39 -18.60
N ALA A 719 -1.59 -16.18 -19.12
CA ALA A 719 -1.84 -15.01 -18.30
C ALA A 719 -3.31 -14.58 -18.37
N THR A 720 -3.83 -14.16 -17.23
CA THR A 720 -4.97 -13.25 -17.12
C THR A 720 -4.53 -11.83 -17.50
N GLU A 721 -5.48 -10.91 -17.71
CA GLU A 721 -5.20 -9.53 -18.14
C GLU A 721 -4.19 -8.81 -17.23
N GLU A 722 -4.31 -8.97 -15.91
CA GLU A 722 -3.43 -8.38 -14.90
C GLU A 722 -1.96 -8.88 -14.96
N LEU A 723 -1.74 -10.10 -15.45
CA LEU A 723 -0.42 -10.73 -15.50
C LEU A 723 0.26 -10.59 -16.87
N GLN A 724 -0.40 -9.95 -17.83
CA GLN A 724 0.06 -9.88 -19.22
C GLN A 724 1.40 -9.13 -19.37
N LEU A 725 1.65 -8.11 -18.54
CA LEU A 725 2.91 -7.36 -18.53
C LEU A 725 4.08 -8.16 -17.94
N HIS A 726 3.80 -9.06 -16.98
CA HIS A 726 4.81 -9.98 -16.46
C HIS A 726 5.12 -11.09 -17.47
N LEU A 727 4.10 -11.59 -18.17
CA LEU A 727 4.27 -12.57 -19.24
C LEU A 727 5.08 -12.02 -20.42
N SER A 728 4.85 -10.76 -20.82
CA SER A 728 5.61 -10.15 -21.93
C SER A 728 7.10 -10.02 -21.62
N PHE A 729 7.46 -9.66 -20.38
CA PHE A 729 8.85 -9.70 -19.92
C PHE A 729 9.44 -11.11 -19.98
N LEU A 730 8.72 -12.11 -19.47
CA LEU A 730 9.18 -13.50 -19.49
C LEU A 730 9.40 -14.01 -20.92
N GLN A 731 8.50 -13.69 -21.85
CA GLN A 731 8.63 -14.01 -23.27
C GLN A 731 9.82 -13.29 -23.93
N ALA A 732 10.10 -12.05 -23.54
CA ALA A 732 11.27 -11.32 -24.03
C ALA A 732 12.58 -12.00 -23.57
N VAL A 733 12.63 -12.46 -22.32
CA VAL A 733 13.75 -13.25 -21.80
C VAL A 733 13.88 -14.57 -22.57
N GLU A 734 12.78 -15.27 -22.82
CA GLU A 734 12.77 -16.52 -23.59
C GLU A 734 13.38 -16.34 -24.98
N LYS A 735 12.92 -15.32 -25.70
CA LYS A 735 13.34 -15.03 -27.06
C LYS A 735 14.79 -14.55 -27.14
N GLY A 736 15.24 -13.74 -26.17
CA GLY A 736 16.56 -13.11 -26.20
C GLY A 736 17.71 -13.93 -25.60
N TYR A 737 17.45 -14.84 -24.66
CA TYR A 737 18.50 -15.50 -23.87
C TYR A 737 19.53 -16.24 -24.73
N GLY A 738 19.09 -16.86 -25.82
CA GLY A 738 19.98 -17.61 -26.73
C GLY A 738 21.13 -16.78 -27.29
N GLU A 739 20.89 -15.49 -27.60
CA GLU A 739 21.90 -14.58 -28.15
C GLU A 739 22.85 -14.04 -27.08
N VAL A 740 22.36 -13.84 -25.86
CA VAL A 740 23.12 -13.18 -24.77
C VAL A 740 23.74 -14.14 -23.77
N LYS A 741 23.44 -15.45 -23.82
CA LYS A 741 23.86 -16.48 -22.85
C LYS A 741 25.36 -16.43 -22.53
N GLN A 742 26.21 -16.20 -23.53
CA GLN A 742 27.67 -16.16 -23.37
C GLN A 742 28.19 -14.88 -22.69
N HIS A 743 27.36 -13.84 -22.61
CA HIS A 743 27.74 -12.52 -22.13
C HIS A 743 27.18 -12.19 -20.74
N ILE A 744 26.33 -13.05 -20.16
CA ILE A 744 25.78 -12.86 -18.81
C ILE A 744 26.90 -12.68 -17.78
N GLY A 745 26.79 -11.63 -16.98
CA GLY A 745 27.78 -11.21 -15.98
C GLY A 745 29.06 -10.55 -16.53
N SER A 746 29.15 -10.27 -17.83
CA SER A 746 30.32 -9.68 -18.48
C SER A 746 30.05 -8.29 -19.07
N GLU A 747 31.12 -7.59 -19.46
CA GLU A 747 31.06 -6.33 -20.22
C GLU A 747 31.07 -6.61 -21.73
N VAL A 748 30.13 -6.03 -22.47
CA VAL A 748 30.09 -6.07 -23.94
C VAL A 748 30.38 -4.67 -24.49
N VAL A 749 31.30 -4.57 -25.44
CA VAL A 749 31.67 -3.28 -26.06
C VAL A 749 31.04 -3.22 -27.44
N VAL A 750 30.23 -2.18 -27.68
CA VAL A 750 29.52 -1.96 -28.93
C VAL A 750 29.69 -0.53 -29.42
N ASP A 751 29.37 -0.30 -30.68
CA ASP A 751 29.29 1.05 -31.27
C ASP A 751 27.90 1.67 -31.03
N THR A 752 27.62 2.82 -31.65
CA THR A 752 26.34 3.51 -31.50
C THR A 752 25.16 2.71 -32.04
N GLU A 753 25.35 1.88 -33.07
CA GLU A 753 24.27 1.05 -33.63
C GLU A 753 23.95 -0.10 -32.68
N GLY A 754 24.98 -0.78 -32.17
CA GLY A 754 24.81 -1.79 -31.13
C GLY A 754 24.21 -1.21 -29.83
N PHE A 755 24.57 0.03 -29.47
CA PHE A 755 23.93 0.74 -28.36
C PHE A 755 22.41 0.85 -28.53
N HIS A 756 21.94 1.31 -29.70
CA HIS A 756 20.51 1.42 -29.98
C HIS A 756 19.81 0.06 -29.87
N ASP A 757 20.48 -0.99 -30.30
CA ASP A 757 19.99 -2.37 -30.24
C ASP A 757 19.74 -2.86 -28.80
N TYR A 758 20.65 -2.54 -27.86
CA TYR A 758 20.54 -2.93 -26.46
C TYR A 758 19.57 -2.07 -25.65
N VAL A 759 19.27 -0.86 -26.10
CA VAL A 759 18.30 0.04 -25.45
C VAL A 759 16.89 -0.18 -25.96
N ALA A 760 16.69 -0.30 -27.28
CA ALA A 760 15.36 -0.27 -27.89
C ALA A 760 14.65 -1.64 -27.96
N LYS A 761 15.40 -2.76 -27.96
CA LYS A 761 14.82 -4.10 -28.09
C LYS A 761 14.70 -4.77 -26.72
N GLU A 762 13.47 -5.00 -26.27
CA GLU A 762 13.18 -5.58 -24.95
C GLU A 762 13.89 -6.92 -24.73
N GLU A 763 13.99 -7.75 -25.77
CA GLU A 763 14.68 -9.05 -25.79
C GLU A 763 16.18 -8.97 -25.47
N LYS A 764 16.80 -7.79 -25.59
CA LYS A 764 18.19 -7.54 -25.19
C LYS A 764 18.25 -6.71 -23.91
N ALA A 765 17.42 -5.67 -23.84
CA ALA A 765 17.36 -4.71 -22.73
C ALA A 765 17.13 -5.39 -21.37
N CYS A 766 16.32 -6.45 -21.32
CA CYS A 766 16.02 -7.16 -20.08
C CYS A 766 17.25 -7.77 -19.37
N PHE A 767 18.32 -8.06 -20.12
CA PHE A 767 19.58 -8.63 -19.61
C PHE A 767 20.65 -7.59 -19.27
N VAL A 768 20.39 -6.32 -19.57
CA VAL A 768 21.34 -5.22 -19.36
C VAL A 768 21.14 -4.65 -17.96
N GLN A 769 22.24 -4.44 -17.24
CA GLN A 769 22.25 -3.77 -15.94
C GLN A 769 22.35 -2.24 -16.12
N PHE A 770 23.32 -1.78 -16.92
CA PHE A 770 23.46 -0.38 -17.33
C PHE A 770 24.34 -0.29 -18.58
N ILE A 771 24.32 0.86 -19.27
CA ILE A 771 25.17 1.12 -20.42
C ILE A 771 25.96 2.42 -20.21
N ASN A 772 27.27 2.37 -20.40
CA ASN A 772 28.15 3.54 -20.41
C ASN A 772 28.47 3.92 -21.87
N LEU A 773 27.84 4.99 -22.35
CA LEU A 773 28.05 5.55 -23.68
C LEU A 773 29.06 6.71 -23.61
N TYR A 774 30.25 6.51 -24.15
CA TYR A 774 31.30 7.52 -24.24
C TYR A 774 31.05 8.43 -25.44
N TYR A 775 30.62 9.67 -25.19
CA TYR A 775 30.17 10.59 -26.24
C TYR A 775 30.74 12.00 -26.05
N ASP A 776 31.11 12.66 -27.15
CA ASP A 776 31.71 13.99 -27.13
C ASP A 776 30.61 15.01 -27.49
N CYS A 777 30.20 15.81 -26.51
CA CYS A 777 29.23 16.89 -26.70
C CYS A 777 29.56 18.06 -25.77
N GLU A 778 28.86 19.19 -25.93
CA GLU A 778 29.06 20.40 -25.11
C GLU A 778 29.07 20.07 -23.61
N PHE A 779 28.17 19.18 -23.19
CA PHE A 779 27.97 18.76 -21.81
C PHE A 779 29.09 17.86 -21.26
N THR A 780 29.51 16.84 -22.02
CA THR A 780 30.56 15.92 -21.55
C THR A 780 31.95 16.57 -21.56
N ARG A 781 32.16 17.63 -22.34
CA ARG A 781 33.38 18.46 -22.29
C ARG A 781 33.52 19.26 -20.99
N LEU A 782 32.41 19.56 -20.33
CA LEU A 782 32.38 20.16 -18.99
C LEU A 782 32.61 19.11 -17.88
N GLY A 783 32.98 17.88 -18.24
CA GLY A 783 33.20 16.77 -17.31
C GLY A 783 31.90 16.14 -16.78
N ILE A 784 30.75 16.51 -17.32
CA ILE A 784 29.47 16.06 -16.81
C ILE A 784 29.09 14.68 -17.40
N THR A 785 28.60 13.80 -16.55
CA THR A 785 27.98 12.51 -16.89
C THR A 785 26.47 12.62 -16.74
N LEU A 786 25.74 12.46 -17.85
CA LEU A 786 24.28 12.46 -17.86
C LEU A 786 23.77 11.03 -17.68
N VAL A 787 22.92 10.80 -16.68
CA VAL A 787 22.29 9.51 -16.43
C VAL A 787 20.82 9.62 -16.80
N ASP A 788 20.43 8.94 -17.88
CA ASP A 788 19.03 8.73 -18.24
C ASP A 788 18.51 7.50 -17.47
N THR A 789 17.54 7.71 -16.58
CA THR A 789 16.97 6.65 -15.75
C THR A 789 15.63 6.15 -16.34
N PRO A 790 15.28 4.87 -16.13
CA PRO A 790 13.94 4.34 -16.47
C PRO A 790 12.81 5.19 -15.86
N GLY A 791 11.64 5.19 -16.51
CA GLY A 791 10.46 5.92 -16.00
C GLY A 791 10.01 5.42 -14.63
N ALA A 792 9.49 6.34 -13.80
CA ALA A 792 9.06 6.05 -12.43
C ALA A 792 7.81 5.14 -12.35
N ASP A 793 7.07 4.97 -13.44
CA ASP A 793 5.76 4.28 -13.47
C ASP A 793 5.89 2.75 -13.54
N SER A 794 7.10 2.19 -13.51
CA SER A 794 7.23 0.74 -13.55
C SER A 794 6.78 0.17 -12.20
N ILE A 795 5.61 -0.46 -12.19
CA ILE A 795 5.09 -1.33 -11.13
C ILE A 795 6.10 -2.44 -10.76
N ASN A 796 7.11 -2.69 -11.61
CA ASN A 796 8.24 -3.53 -11.29
C ASN A 796 9.20 -2.89 -10.27
N ALA A 797 9.37 -3.56 -9.13
CA ALA A 797 10.40 -3.31 -8.11
C ALA A 797 11.84 -3.21 -8.67
N ARG A 798 12.05 -3.60 -9.93
CA ARG A 798 13.32 -3.58 -10.67
C ARG A 798 13.85 -2.17 -10.99
N HIS A 799 13.00 -1.15 -11.13
CA HIS A 799 13.47 0.20 -11.50
C HIS A 799 13.46 1.21 -10.35
N THR A 800 12.63 1.03 -9.32
CA THR A 800 12.50 1.99 -8.20
C THR A 800 13.77 2.07 -7.33
N GLY A 801 14.41 0.93 -7.07
CA GLY A 801 15.63 0.89 -6.24
C GLY A 801 16.83 1.56 -6.91
N VAL A 802 17.01 1.36 -8.21
CA VAL A 802 18.17 1.90 -8.93
C VAL A 802 18.01 3.39 -9.23
N ALA A 803 16.80 3.84 -9.55
CA ALA A 803 16.48 5.27 -9.67
C ALA A 803 16.89 6.04 -8.40
N PHE A 804 16.60 5.47 -7.22
CA PHE A 804 16.87 6.07 -5.92
C PHE A 804 18.37 6.20 -5.59
N GLU A 805 19.19 5.21 -5.94
CA GLU A 805 20.66 5.28 -5.84
C GLU A 805 21.26 6.45 -6.65
N TYR A 806 20.71 6.75 -7.83
CA TYR A 806 21.15 7.91 -8.62
C TYR A 806 20.68 9.23 -8.01
N ILE A 807 19.50 9.30 -7.39
CA ILE A 807 19.07 10.50 -6.64
C ILE A 807 20.06 10.78 -5.51
N LYS A 808 20.47 9.74 -4.76
CA LYS A 808 21.47 9.80 -3.66
C LYS A 808 22.76 10.48 -4.10
N ASN A 809 23.35 9.99 -5.17
CA ASN A 809 24.72 10.31 -5.56
C ASN A 809 24.83 11.37 -6.68
N ALA A 810 23.72 11.86 -7.25
CA ALA A 810 23.77 12.90 -8.28
C ALA A 810 24.10 14.29 -7.70
N ASP A 811 24.94 15.03 -8.41
CA ASP A 811 25.28 16.41 -8.13
C ASP A 811 24.15 17.38 -8.53
N ALA A 812 23.35 17.00 -9.54
CA ALA A 812 22.11 17.71 -9.93
C ALA A 812 21.02 16.73 -10.41
N ILE A 813 19.76 17.11 -10.20
CA ILE A 813 18.59 16.31 -10.59
C ILE A 813 17.72 17.10 -11.55
N LEU A 814 17.38 16.50 -12.69
CA LEU A 814 16.48 17.06 -13.69
C LEU A 814 15.18 16.24 -13.71
N PHE A 815 14.10 16.79 -13.21
CA PHE A 815 12.78 16.16 -13.20
C PHE A 815 11.94 16.67 -14.37
N VAL A 816 11.54 15.79 -15.27
CA VAL A 816 10.80 16.09 -16.50
C VAL A 816 9.35 15.63 -16.36
N THR A 817 8.40 16.53 -16.55
CA THR A 817 6.96 16.23 -16.64
C THR A 817 6.41 16.74 -17.98
N TYR A 818 5.38 16.10 -18.53
CA TYR A 818 4.82 16.46 -19.84
C TYR A 818 3.73 17.51 -19.71
N TYR A 819 3.67 18.50 -20.61
CA TYR A 819 2.73 19.63 -20.56
C TYR A 819 1.25 19.20 -20.41
N ASN A 820 0.74 18.29 -21.25
CA ASN A 820 -0.67 17.87 -21.22
C ASN A 820 -1.03 16.94 -20.05
N HIS A 821 -0.03 16.34 -19.41
CA HIS A 821 -0.18 15.37 -18.33
C HIS A 821 0.69 15.76 -17.14
N ALA A 822 0.81 17.07 -16.92
CA ALA A 822 1.65 17.60 -15.86
C ALA A 822 1.12 17.05 -14.54
N PHE A 823 1.99 16.48 -13.72
CA PHE A 823 1.61 15.88 -12.44
C PHE A 823 0.70 14.65 -12.54
N SER A 824 0.99 13.75 -13.48
CA SER A 824 0.38 12.42 -13.59
C SER A 824 0.45 11.60 -12.26
N LYS A 825 -0.33 10.51 -12.14
CA LYS A 825 -0.30 9.63 -10.95
C LYS A 825 1.13 9.19 -10.60
N ALA A 826 1.92 8.87 -11.62
CA ALA A 826 3.29 8.43 -11.43
C ALA A 826 4.25 9.55 -11.04
N ASP A 827 4.08 10.76 -11.58
CA ASP A 827 4.83 11.94 -11.13
C ASP A 827 4.57 12.21 -9.64
N ARG A 828 3.31 12.08 -9.19
CA ARG A 828 2.95 12.22 -7.77
C ARG A 828 3.62 11.18 -6.89
N GLU A 829 3.57 9.89 -7.27
CA GLU A 829 4.19 8.84 -6.46
C GLU A 829 5.71 9.01 -6.36
N PHE A 830 6.37 9.41 -7.46
CA PHE A 830 7.79 9.76 -7.44
C PHE A 830 8.10 10.94 -6.51
N LEU A 831 7.31 12.01 -6.57
CA LEU A 831 7.51 13.19 -5.73
C LEU A 831 7.19 12.92 -4.26
N ILE A 832 6.24 12.04 -3.95
CA ILE A 832 6.02 11.52 -2.59
C ILE A 832 7.28 10.80 -2.11
N GLN A 833 7.82 9.89 -2.93
CA GLN A 833 9.06 9.18 -2.61
C GLN A 833 10.23 10.14 -2.35
N LEU A 834 10.33 11.21 -3.14
CA LEU A 834 11.36 12.22 -2.97
C LEU A 834 11.11 13.12 -1.76
N GLY A 835 9.85 13.44 -1.47
CA GLY A 835 9.41 14.14 -0.27
C GLY A 835 9.75 13.38 1.02
N ARG A 836 9.76 12.04 1.00
CA ARG A 836 10.24 11.21 2.12
C ARG A 836 11.67 11.54 2.49
N VAL A 837 12.50 11.90 1.52
CA VAL A 837 13.94 12.07 1.70
C VAL A 837 14.37 13.52 1.65
N LYS A 838 13.43 14.47 1.65
CA LYS A 838 13.67 15.92 1.59
C LYS A 838 14.61 16.46 2.66
N ASP A 839 14.64 15.85 3.86
CA ASP A 839 15.53 16.30 4.94
C ASP A 839 16.97 15.77 4.74
N VAL A 840 17.13 14.76 3.88
CA VAL A 840 18.43 14.20 3.48
C VAL A 840 18.97 14.94 2.25
N PHE A 841 18.11 15.19 1.25
CA PHE A 841 18.44 15.85 0.00
C PHE A 841 18.33 17.37 0.09
N ALA A 842 19.40 18.07 -0.27
CA ALA A 842 19.31 19.50 -0.49
C ALA A 842 18.46 19.75 -1.76
N LEU A 843 17.24 20.29 -1.59
CA LEU A 843 16.29 20.54 -2.69
C LEU A 843 16.80 21.59 -3.69
N ASP A 844 17.83 22.35 -3.32
CA ASP A 844 18.50 23.36 -4.14
C ASP A 844 19.19 22.79 -5.39
N LYS A 845 19.50 21.48 -5.43
CA LYS A 845 20.09 20.81 -6.60
C LYS A 845 19.09 20.27 -7.62
N MET A 846 17.78 20.48 -7.42
CA MET A 846 16.72 19.97 -8.30
C MET A 846 16.18 21.02 -9.27
N PHE A 847 15.95 20.62 -10.51
CA PHE A 847 15.30 21.40 -11.56
C PHE A 847 14.06 20.67 -12.06
N PHE A 848 12.94 21.38 -12.13
CA PHE A 848 11.65 20.86 -12.60
C PHE A 848 11.37 21.40 -14.00
N LEU A 849 11.07 20.51 -14.94
CA LEU A 849 11.00 20.80 -16.37
C LEU A 849 9.60 20.42 -16.87
N VAL A 850 8.80 21.42 -17.26
CA VAL A 850 7.52 21.18 -17.93
C VAL A 850 7.80 21.12 -19.43
N ASN A 851 7.97 19.91 -19.93
CA ASN A 851 8.38 19.63 -21.30
C ASN A 851 7.19 19.68 -22.27
N ALA A 852 7.46 19.90 -23.56
CA ALA A 852 6.47 20.15 -24.60
C ALA A 852 5.62 21.42 -24.35
N ALA A 853 6.21 22.45 -23.73
CA ALA A 853 5.55 23.73 -23.48
C ALA A 853 5.15 24.47 -24.77
N ASP A 854 5.70 24.09 -25.92
CA ASP A 854 5.29 24.56 -27.26
C ASP A 854 3.86 24.16 -27.64
N LEU A 855 3.27 23.21 -26.91
CA LEU A 855 1.87 22.81 -27.12
C LEU A 855 0.87 23.85 -26.62
N ALA A 856 1.28 24.76 -25.75
CA ALA A 856 0.45 25.83 -25.20
C ALA A 856 -0.09 26.73 -26.34
N SER A 857 -1.39 27.01 -26.33
CA SER A 857 -2.01 27.90 -27.31
C SER A 857 -1.79 29.38 -27.01
N SER A 858 -1.48 29.72 -25.75
CA SER A 858 -1.17 31.09 -25.30
C SER A 858 -0.22 31.12 -24.09
N ASP A 859 0.40 32.29 -23.84
CA ASP A 859 1.21 32.53 -22.65
C ASP A 859 0.40 32.42 -21.35
N THR A 860 -0.90 32.75 -21.39
CA THR A 860 -1.81 32.63 -20.24
C THR A 860 -2.07 31.17 -19.86
N GLU A 861 -2.27 30.30 -20.84
CA GLU A 861 -2.44 28.86 -20.63
C GLU A 861 -1.17 28.24 -20.04
N LEU A 862 0.00 28.64 -20.57
CA LEU A 862 1.29 28.21 -20.04
C LEU A 862 1.49 28.63 -18.56
N GLN A 863 1.11 29.86 -18.20
CA GLN A 863 1.16 30.34 -16.81
C GLN A 863 0.22 29.58 -15.87
N LEU A 864 -0.98 29.21 -16.33
CA LEU A 864 -1.91 28.40 -15.56
C LEU A 864 -1.31 27.03 -15.24
N VAL A 865 -0.73 26.35 -16.24
CA VAL A 865 -0.09 25.04 -16.05
C VAL A 865 1.09 25.16 -15.10
N GLN A 866 1.94 26.18 -15.24
CA GLN A 866 3.06 26.42 -14.32
C GLN A 866 2.61 26.66 -12.88
N THR A 867 1.54 27.44 -12.69
CA THR A 867 0.98 27.72 -11.36
C THR A 867 0.47 26.44 -10.73
N TYR A 868 -0.30 25.64 -11.46
CA TYR A 868 -0.78 24.34 -11.01
C TYR A 868 0.37 23.42 -10.60
N VAL A 869 1.37 23.25 -11.47
CA VAL A 869 2.56 22.43 -11.20
C VAL A 869 3.31 22.93 -9.95
N LYS A 870 3.44 24.24 -9.79
CA LYS A 870 4.10 24.84 -8.63
C LYS A 870 3.32 24.56 -7.33
N GLU A 871 2.00 24.76 -7.32
CA GLU A 871 1.15 24.50 -6.16
C GLU A 871 1.20 23.02 -5.76
N GLN A 872 1.20 22.11 -6.73
CA GLN A 872 1.37 20.67 -6.48
C GLN A 872 2.75 20.36 -5.88
N LEU A 873 3.85 20.93 -6.42
CA LEU A 873 5.20 20.76 -5.83
C LEU A 873 5.25 21.24 -4.37
N GLU A 874 4.64 22.39 -4.09
CA GLU A 874 4.57 22.97 -2.75
C GLU A 874 3.75 22.09 -1.78
N GLN A 875 2.64 21.52 -2.24
CA GLN A 875 1.81 20.57 -1.49
C GLN A 875 2.62 19.33 -1.05
N TYR A 876 3.50 18.83 -1.91
CA TYR A 876 4.38 17.69 -1.59
C TYR A 876 5.69 18.08 -0.86
N GLY A 877 5.79 19.33 -0.40
CA GLY A 877 6.86 19.80 0.48
C GLY A 877 8.10 20.34 -0.22
N ILE A 878 8.05 20.57 -1.53
CA ILE A 878 9.12 21.19 -2.32
C ILE A 878 8.88 22.70 -2.32
N ARG A 879 9.56 23.40 -1.41
CA ARG A 879 9.46 24.86 -1.29
C ARG A 879 10.42 25.53 -2.27
N PHE A 880 9.93 26.53 -3.01
CA PHE A 880 10.70 27.27 -4.02
C PHE A 880 11.27 26.38 -5.16
N PRO A 881 10.43 25.62 -5.88
CA PRO A 881 10.92 24.77 -6.96
C PRO A 881 11.56 25.58 -8.09
N ARG A 882 12.75 25.14 -8.57
CA ARG A 882 13.39 25.69 -9.79
C ARG A 882 12.63 25.16 -11.03
N LEU A 883 11.49 25.77 -11.33
CA LEU A 883 10.55 25.34 -12.37
C LEU A 883 10.81 26.07 -13.70
N TYR A 884 10.94 25.33 -14.80
CA TYR A 884 11.15 25.87 -16.15
C TYR A 884 10.23 25.19 -17.18
N PRO A 885 9.46 25.97 -17.97
CA PRO A 885 8.84 25.44 -19.19
C PRO A 885 9.92 25.21 -20.25
N VAL A 886 9.89 24.08 -20.95
CA VAL A 886 10.85 23.77 -22.02
C VAL A 886 10.16 23.10 -23.20
N SER A 887 10.68 23.32 -24.41
CA SER A 887 10.36 22.51 -25.58
C SER A 887 11.59 21.77 -26.05
N SER A 888 11.68 20.47 -25.72
CA SER A 888 12.79 19.63 -26.18
C SER A 888 12.80 19.49 -27.71
N LEU A 889 11.63 19.49 -28.35
CA LEU A 889 11.50 19.37 -29.80
C LEU A 889 12.06 20.61 -30.51
N GLN A 890 11.66 21.81 -30.08
CA GLN A 890 12.14 23.06 -30.67
C GLN A 890 13.63 23.26 -30.40
N ALA A 891 14.11 22.94 -29.18
CA ALA A 891 15.52 23.02 -28.84
C ALA A 891 16.42 22.10 -29.67
N LEU A 892 15.91 20.91 -30.05
CA LEU A 892 16.63 19.97 -30.92
C LEU A 892 16.66 20.45 -32.38
N GLN A 893 15.65 21.20 -32.82
CA GLN A 893 15.60 21.79 -34.18
C GLN A 893 16.40 23.10 -34.26
N ASN A 894 16.44 23.88 -33.17
CA ASN A 894 17.09 25.17 -33.07
C ASN A 894 17.74 25.33 -31.69
N HIS A 895 19.08 25.29 -31.64
CA HIS A 895 19.85 25.33 -30.39
C HIS A 895 19.71 26.62 -29.56
N GLU A 896 19.16 27.69 -30.14
CA GLU A 896 18.88 28.98 -29.46
C GLU A 896 17.39 29.16 -29.13
N ASP A 897 16.70 28.06 -28.80
CA ASP A 897 15.29 28.13 -28.42
C ASP A 897 15.06 29.02 -27.18
N LYS A 898 14.09 29.94 -27.29
CA LYS A 898 13.79 30.94 -26.25
C LYS A 898 13.22 30.32 -24.97
N MET A 899 12.57 29.16 -25.05
CA MET A 899 12.01 28.46 -23.88
C MET A 899 13.07 27.59 -23.20
N PHE A 900 14.02 27.01 -23.95
CA PHE A 900 15.07 26.15 -23.40
C PHE A 900 16.24 26.94 -22.78
N LEU A 901 16.58 28.11 -23.33
CA LEU A 901 17.74 28.90 -22.92
C LEU A 901 17.73 29.35 -21.44
N PRO A 902 16.62 29.82 -20.85
CA PRO A 902 16.56 30.18 -19.43
C PRO A 902 16.96 29.03 -18.50
N PHE A 903 16.48 27.81 -18.79
CA PHE A 903 16.89 26.61 -18.08
C PHE A 903 18.39 26.33 -18.28
N LYS A 904 18.86 26.29 -19.54
CA LYS A 904 20.27 25.99 -19.88
C LYS A 904 21.24 26.92 -19.14
N ASN A 905 20.93 28.22 -19.10
CA ASN A 905 21.74 29.22 -18.40
C ASN A 905 21.74 29.04 -16.88
N ALA A 906 20.56 28.83 -16.27
CA ALA A 906 20.46 28.60 -14.83
C ALA A 906 21.18 27.31 -14.41
N PHE A 907 21.05 26.26 -15.22
CA PHE A 907 21.68 24.97 -15.00
C PHE A 907 23.21 25.04 -15.10
N TYR A 908 23.76 25.67 -16.14
CA TYR A 908 25.21 25.83 -16.24
C TYR A 908 25.79 26.75 -15.18
N ARG A 909 25.06 27.78 -14.74
CA ARG A 909 25.50 28.60 -13.62
C ARG A 909 25.62 27.76 -12.34
N PHE A 910 24.64 26.89 -12.08
CA PHE A 910 24.71 25.96 -10.95
C PHE A 910 25.94 25.04 -11.02
N ILE A 911 26.19 24.41 -12.17
CA ILE A 911 27.31 23.47 -12.33
C ILE A 911 28.67 24.17 -12.25
N ASN A 912 28.84 25.32 -12.90
CA ASN A 912 30.14 25.97 -13.04
C ASN A 912 30.55 26.81 -11.82
N TYR A 913 29.61 27.25 -10.99
CA TYR A 913 29.89 28.19 -9.90
C TYR A 913 29.46 27.67 -8.53
N GLU A 914 28.23 27.18 -8.38
CA GLU A 914 27.72 26.76 -7.06
C GLU A 914 28.42 25.48 -6.55
N LEU A 915 28.73 24.52 -7.43
CA LEU A 915 29.39 23.26 -7.05
C LEU A 915 30.90 23.39 -6.72
N PRO A 916 31.74 24.11 -7.50
CA PRO A 916 33.17 24.22 -7.22
C PRO A 916 33.52 24.99 -5.94
N GLU A 917 32.69 25.95 -5.53
CA GLU A 917 32.96 26.82 -4.37
C GLU A 917 33.08 26.03 -3.06
N LEU A 918 32.28 24.97 -2.87
CA LEU A 918 32.35 24.08 -1.72
C LEU A 918 33.69 23.32 -1.64
N ALA A 919 34.21 22.89 -2.80
CA ALA A 919 35.50 22.21 -2.86
C ALA A 919 36.66 23.17 -2.55
N ILE A 920 36.58 24.41 -3.04
CA ILE A 920 37.57 25.47 -2.83
C ILE A 920 37.70 25.82 -1.34
N GLN A 921 36.59 25.98 -0.63
CA GLN A 921 36.60 26.28 0.81
C GLN A 921 37.41 25.25 1.62
N SER A 922 37.28 23.97 1.27
CA SER A 922 38.01 22.89 1.93
C SER A 922 39.53 22.94 1.70
N VAL A 923 40.00 23.47 0.56
CA VAL A 923 41.44 23.56 0.23
C VAL A 923 42.11 24.62 1.08
N TYR A 924 41.50 25.79 1.19
CA TYR A 924 42.09 26.89 1.95
C TYR A 924 42.11 26.62 3.46
N ALA A 925 41.14 25.88 4.00
CA ALA A 925 41.23 25.38 5.37
C ALA A 925 42.49 24.54 5.61
N ASP A 926 42.93 23.76 4.60
CA ASP A 926 44.18 23.01 4.68
C ASP A 926 45.41 23.92 4.69
N PHE A 927 45.40 25.00 3.91
CA PHE A 927 46.50 25.99 3.89
C PHE A 927 46.66 26.68 5.23
N GLU A 928 45.56 27.12 5.87
CA GLU A 928 45.61 27.72 7.21
C GLU A 928 46.19 26.76 8.24
N GLN A 929 45.83 25.48 8.15
CA GLN A 929 46.36 24.44 9.03
C GLN A 929 47.86 24.20 8.83
N ILE A 930 48.32 24.16 7.58
CA ILE A 930 49.75 23.99 7.26
C ILE A 930 50.55 25.18 7.81
N LEU A 931 50.04 26.40 7.63
CA LEU A 931 50.68 27.61 8.11
C LEU A 931 50.78 27.64 9.65
N ALA A 932 49.76 27.16 10.36
CA ALA A 932 49.80 27.05 11.83
C ALA A 932 50.92 26.10 12.32
N VAL A 933 51.05 24.92 11.69
CA VAL A 933 52.10 23.95 12.03
C VAL A 933 53.50 24.50 11.71
N ALA A 934 53.65 25.15 10.55
CA ALA A 934 54.92 25.75 10.14
C ALA A 934 55.36 26.88 11.09
N ASN A 935 54.43 27.73 11.54
CA ASN A 935 54.68 28.77 12.53
C ASN A 935 55.23 28.21 13.84
N GLU A 936 54.69 27.08 14.29
CA GLU A 936 55.17 26.44 15.51
C GLU A 936 56.57 25.85 15.35
N MET A 937 56.85 25.18 14.24
CA MET A 937 58.21 24.69 13.93
C MET A 937 59.24 25.81 13.92
N LYS A 938 58.89 26.97 13.32
CA LYS A 938 59.74 28.17 13.30
C LYS A 938 59.98 28.69 14.72
N GLN A 939 58.95 28.78 15.56
CA GLN A 939 59.10 29.20 16.96
C GLN A 939 60.05 28.27 17.73
N VAL A 940 59.95 26.96 17.53
CA VAL A 940 60.83 25.96 18.18
C VAL A 940 62.30 26.19 17.83
N GLN A 941 62.61 26.49 16.58
CA GLN A 941 63.99 26.76 16.13
C GLN A 941 64.60 28.03 16.72
N THR A 942 63.78 29.05 17.01
CA THR A 942 64.26 30.30 17.61
C THR A 942 64.55 30.22 19.13
N LYS A 943 64.26 29.07 19.77
CA LYS A 943 64.50 28.86 21.21
C LYS A 943 65.97 28.60 21.52
N SER A 944 66.40 28.91 22.75
CA SER A 944 67.74 28.56 23.24
C SER A 944 67.93 27.05 23.35
N GLU A 945 69.18 26.55 23.32
CA GLU A 945 69.47 25.11 23.48
C GLU A 945 68.93 24.51 24.80
N VAL A 946 68.87 25.31 25.86
CA VAL A 946 68.27 24.90 27.15
C VAL A 946 66.75 24.78 27.02
N ASP A 947 66.11 25.71 26.33
CA ASP A 947 64.66 25.72 26.13
C ASP A 947 64.23 24.66 25.11
N LYS A 948 65.05 24.34 24.11
CA LYS A 948 64.87 23.22 23.18
C LYS A 948 64.84 21.87 23.91
N LYS A 949 65.79 21.62 24.84
CA LYS A 949 65.79 20.40 25.67
C LYS A 949 64.56 20.30 26.57
N ARG A 950 64.15 21.40 27.20
CA ARG A 950 62.90 21.46 27.98
C ARG A 950 61.67 21.20 27.10
N TYR A 951 61.66 21.75 25.89
CA TYR A 951 60.58 21.56 24.94
C TYR A 951 60.46 20.11 24.48
N ILE A 952 61.56 19.41 24.18
CA ILE A 952 61.55 17.96 23.87
C ILE A 952 60.97 17.15 25.04
N GLN A 953 61.39 17.44 26.27
CA GLN A 953 60.83 16.76 27.45
C GLN A 953 59.33 17.01 27.59
N SER A 954 58.88 18.26 27.41
CA SER A 954 57.44 18.57 27.43
C SER A 954 56.68 17.88 26.30
N LEU A 955 57.26 17.79 25.10
CA LEU A 955 56.69 17.08 23.95
C LEU A 955 56.53 15.59 24.24
N HIS A 956 57.52 14.96 24.88
CA HIS A 956 57.45 13.54 25.22
C HIS A 956 56.33 13.25 26.24
N ILE A 957 56.18 14.13 27.24
CA ILE A 957 55.06 14.06 28.20
C ILE A 957 53.72 14.26 27.50
N LYS A 958 53.61 15.27 26.62
CA LYS A 958 52.40 15.51 25.82
C LYS A 958 52.05 14.30 24.96
N ASN A 959 53.03 13.64 24.35
CA ASN A 959 52.81 12.45 23.54
C ASN A 959 52.20 11.29 24.35
N GLU A 960 52.73 11.02 25.55
CA GLU A 960 52.16 10.01 26.45
C GLU A 960 50.74 10.39 26.92
N GLN A 961 50.51 11.66 27.23
CA GLN A 961 49.20 12.17 27.66
C GLN A 961 48.14 12.08 26.55
N VAL A 962 48.49 12.44 25.31
CA VAL A 962 47.58 12.36 24.16
C VAL A 962 47.28 10.91 23.81
N ALA A 963 48.28 10.02 23.80
CA ALA A 963 48.08 8.59 23.57
C ALA A 963 47.14 7.97 24.62
N ALA A 964 47.35 8.27 25.91
CA ALA A 964 46.44 7.84 26.97
C ALA A 964 45.03 8.42 26.80
N LYS A 965 44.92 9.71 26.46
CA LYS A 965 43.62 10.36 26.28
C LYS A 965 42.83 9.82 25.10
N LEU A 966 43.48 9.53 23.97
CA LEU A 966 42.86 8.89 22.81
C LEU A 966 42.27 7.52 23.15
N HIS A 967 42.96 6.75 24.01
CA HIS A 967 42.46 5.46 24.47
C HIS A 967 41.20 5.60 25.35
N GLU A 968 41.11 6.64 26.18
CA GLU A 968 39.96 6.92 27.06
C GLU A 968 38.72 7.49 26.36
N ILE A 969 38.84 7.95 25.10
CA ILE A 969 37.70 8.53 24.38
C ILE A 969 36.87 7.39 23.80
N HIS A 970 35.71 7.10 24.37
CA HIS A 970 34.78 6.07 23.87
C HIS A 970 33.72 6.67 22.92
N PHE A 971 33.04 5.83 22.15
CA PHE A 971 31.90 6.19 21.28
C PHE A 971 30.56 5.73 21.88
N GLU A 972 30.53 5.36 23.16
CA GLU A 972 29.37 4.74 23.82
C GLU A 972 28.17 5.69 23.92
N TYR A 973 28.42 6.99 24.15
CA TYR A 973 27.36 7.99 24.22
C TYR A 973 26.71 8.20 22.86
N GLU A 974 27.52 8.32 21.81
CA GLU A 974 27.07 8.49 20.43
C GLU A 974 26.35 7.23 19.93
N GLN A 975 26.80 6.04 20.34
CA GLN A 975 26.09 4.79 20.07
C GLN A 975 24.68 4.81 20.67
N GLN A 976 24.51 5.24 21.93
CA GLN A 976 23.19 5.37 22.55
C GLN A 976 22.28 6.41 21.85
N GLN A 977 22.87 7.48 21.30
CA GLN A 977 22.13 8.45 20.48
C GLN A 977 21.67 7.81 19.16
N PHE A 978 22.54 7.03 18.50
CA PHE A 978 22.21 6.28 17.30
C PHE A 978 21.07 5.28 17.54
N ASP A 979 21.14 4.48 18.61
CA ASP A 979 20.12 3.47 18.93
C ASP A 979 18.74 4.14 19.11
N ARG A 980 18.71 5.27 19.85
CA ARG A 980 17.47 6.04 20.08
C ARG A 980 16.93 6.67 18.79
N GLU A 981 17.79 7.25 17.97
CA GLU A 981 17.37 7.87 16.70
C GLU A 981 16.81 6.82 15.74
N LEU A 982 17.44 5.63 15.68
CA LEU A 982 16.95 4.50 14.88
C LEU A 982 15.53 4.09 15.29
N GLU A 983 15.31 3.87 16.59
CA GLU A 983 13.99 3.56 17.16
C GLU A 983 12.96 4.64 16.82
N GLU A 984 13.32 5.92 16.97
CA GLU A 984 12.44 7.06 16.70
C GLU A 984 12.06 7.15 15.22
N LEU A 985 13.04 7.06 14.31
CA LEU A 985 12.81 7.14 12.87
C LEU A 985 11.90 6.00 12.37
N LEU A 986 12.11 4.78 12.86
CA LEU A 986 11.29 3.61 12.50
C LEU A 986 9.90 3.65 13.17
N PHE A 987 9.78 4.24 14.35
CA PHE A 987 8.47 4.53 14.94
C PHE A 987 7.64 5.48 14.05
N TYR A 988 8.27 6.50 13.45
CA TYR A 988 7.58 7.41 12.53
C TYR A 988 7.26 6.80 11.17
N VAL A 989 8.00 5.77 10.72
CA VAL A 989 7.64 4.99 9.52
C VAL A 989 6.23 4.41 9.68
N LYS A 990 5.95 3.77 10.82
CA LYS A 990 4.62 3.20 11.13
C LYS A 990 3.51 4.25 11.04
N LYS A 991 3.72 5.43 11.62
CA LYS A 991 2.74 6.52 11.57
C LYS A 991 2.44 6.96 10.13
N ARG A 992 3.47 7.14 9.30
CA ARG A 992 3.29 7.58 7.90
C ARG A 992 2.58 6.53 7.05
N LEU A 993 2.92 5.25 7.23
CA LEU A 993 2.25 4.15 6.55
C LEU A 993 0.74 4.14 6.83
N PHE A 994 0.34 4.27 8.09
CA PHE A 994 -1.08 4.26 8.45
C PHE A 994 -1.82 5.55 8.08
N VAL A 995 -1.14 6.67 7.83
CA VAL A 995 -1.77 7.86 7.25
C VAL A 995 -2.11 7.63 5.78
N ARG A 996 -1.23 6.96 5.01
CA ARG A 996 -1.47 6.62 3.60
C ARG A 996 -2.43 5.45 3.39
N TYR A 997 -2.72 4.68 4.44
CA TYR A 997 -3.64 3.55 4.39
C TYR A 997 -5.00 3.95 3.78
N ASP A 998 -5.52 5.11 4.16
CA ASP A 998 -6.81 5.60 3.68
C ASP A 998 -6.83 5.75 2.16
N ASP A 999 -5.71 6.19 1.57
CA ASP A 999 -5.57 6.36 0.11
C ASP A 999 -5.47 4.99 -0.59
N PHE A 1000 -4.62 4.09 -0.09
CA PHE A 1000 -4.48 2.74 -0.65
C PHE A 1000 -5.79 1.95 -0.57
N PHE A 1001 -6.53 2.10 0.52
CA PHE A 1001 -7.82 1.44 0.67
C PHE A 1001 -8.84 1.97 -0.33
N LYS A 1002 -8.90 3.30 -0.55
CA LYS A 1002 -9.81 3.89 -1.55
C LYS A 1002 -9.48 3.42 -2.95
N GLU A 1003 -8.20 3.35 -3.31
CA GLU A 1003 -7.76 2.88 -4.63
C GLU A 1003 -8.13 1.40 -4.85
N ALA A 1004 -7.78 0.53 -3.91
CA ALA A 1004 -8.03 -0.90 -4.02
C ALA A 1004 -9.53 -1.25 -3.96
N PHE A 1005 -10.29 -0.60 -3.08
CA PHE A 1005 -11.74 -0.81 -2.91
C PHE A 1005 -12.54 0.28 -3.62
N SER A 1006 -12.31 0.42 -4.93
CA SER A 1006 -13.02 1.35 -5.80
C SER A 1006 -14.22 0.68 -6.49
N PRO A 1007 -15.24 1.45 -6.94
CA PRO A 1007 -16.43 0.88 -7.61
C PRO A 1007 -16.11 0.06 -8.86
N ALA A 1008 -14.98 0.34 -9.52
CA ALA A 1008 -14.57 -0.35 -10.73
C ALA A 1008 -13.92 -1.71 -10.47
N ASN A 1009 -13.19 -1.85 -9.36
CA ASN A 1009 -12.54 -3.10 -8.98
C ASN A 1009 -13.53 -4.10 -8.36
N LEU A 1010 -14.69 -3.60 -7.90
CA LEU A 1010 -15.75 -4.38 -7.25
C LEU A 1010 -16.94 -4.70 -8.17
N ARG A 1011 -16.83 -4.48 -9.49
CA ARG A 1011 -17.91 -4.76 -10.45
C ARG A 1011 -17.99 -6.25 -10.79
N ASP A 1012 -19.13 -6.86 -10.48
CA ASP A 1012 -19.38 -8.30 -10.59
C ASP A 1012 -19.78 -8.72 -12.01
N ASP A 1013 -18.83 -9.22 -12.80
CA ASP A 1013 -19.12 -9.69 -14.16
C ASP A 1013 -19.60 -11.16 -14.22
N ARG A 1014 -19.43 -11.98 -13.16
CA ARG A 1014 -19.63 -13.45 -13.25
C ARG A 1014 -20.08 -14.17 -11.98
N GLY A 1015 -20.45 -13.48 -10.90
CA GLY A 1015 -20.89 -14.10 -9.65
C GLY A 1015 -19.74 -14.61 -8.75
N GLU A 1016 -18.52 -14.10 -8.92
CA GLU A 1016 -17.33 -14.46 -8.12
C GLU A 1016 -16.93 -13.32 -7.15
N LYS A 1017 -17.89 -12.73 -6.42
CA LYS A 1017 -17.68 -11.59 -5.49
C LYS A 1017 -16.50 -11.79 -4.51
N GLN A 1018 -16.35 -13.00 -3.94
CA GLN A 1018 -15.24 -13.31 -3.03
C GLN A 1018 -13.86 -13.21 -3.69
N LYS A 1019 -13.77 -13.52 -4.99
CA LYS A 1019 -12.51 -13.45 -5.73
C LYS A 1019 -12.11 -12.00 -5.97
N GLN A 1020 -13.05 -11.13 -6.33
CA GLN A 1020 -12.77 -9.70 -6.48
C GLN A 1020 -12.39 -9.04 -5.16
N LEU A 1021 -13.05 -9.38 -4.05
CA LEU A 1021 -12.65 -8.89 -2.73
C LEU A 1021 -11.23 -9.32 -2.35
N ARG A 1022 -10.84 -10.55 -2.70
CA ARG A 1022 -9.46 -11.01 -2.53
C ARG A 1022 -8.48 -10.26 -3.42
N LEU A 1023 -8.84 -9.97 -4.67
CA LEU A 1023 -8.01 -9.15 -5.56
C LEU A 1023 -7.82 -7.73 -4.98
N CYS A 1024 -8.88 -7.08 -4.49
CA CYS A 1024 -8.80 -5.79 -3.83
C CYS A 1024 -7.92 -5.86 -2.56
N LEU A 1025 -8.08 -6.91 -1.74
CA LEU A 1025 -7.23 -7.10 -0.56
C LEU A 1025 -5.77 -7.32 -0.95
N GLN A 1026 -5.50 -8.12 -1.97
CA GLN A 1026 -4.16 -8.38 -2.49
C GLN A 1026 -3.53 -7.10 -3.03
N GLU A 1027 -4.28 -6.26 -3.74
CA GLU A 1027 -3.83 -4.95 -4.21
C GLU A 1027 -3.50 -4.01 -3.05
N LEU A 1028 -4.35 -3.97 -2.01
CA LEU A 1028 -4.12 -3.20 -0.79
C LEU A 1028 -2.85 -3.69 -0.06
N LEU A 1029 -2.73 -4.99 0.15
CA LEU A 1029 -1.56 -5.59 0.82
C LEU A 1029 -0.28 -5.37 0.02
N THR A 1030 -0.35 -5.45 -1.30
CA THR A 1030 0.78 -5.17 -2.21
C THR A 1030 1.21 -3.72 -2.11
N SER A 1031 0.26 -2.79 -2.11
CA SER A 1031 0.51 -1.35 -1.96
C SER A 1031 1.16 -1.03 -0.60
N ILE A 1032 0.64 -1.60 0.49
CA ILE A 1032 1.20 -1.41 1.84
C ILE A 1032 2.59 -2.05 1.95
N SER A 1033 2.78 -3.25 1.37
CA SER A 1033 4.08 -3.94 1.33
C SER A 1033 5.15 -3.11 0.64
N PHE A 1034 4.81 -2.59 -0.54
CA PHE A 1034 5.67 -1.72 -1.31
C PHE A 1034 5.98 -0.45 -0.52
N ASP A 1035 4.96 0.21 0.02
CA ASP A 1035 5.13 1.47 0.74
C ASP A 1035 5.98 1.31 2.00
N ALA A 1036 5.79 0.21 2.75
CA ALA A 1036 6.58 -0.10 3.94
C ALA A 1036 8.05 -0.30 3.60
N THR A 1037 8.33 -1.06 2.54
CA THR A 1037 9.70 -1.27 2.04
C THR A 1037 10.36 0.05 1.64
N GLN A 1038 9.62 0.94 0.95
CA GLN A 1038 10.15 2.25 0.54
C GLN A 1038 10.38 3.19 1.72
N GLU A 1039 9.50 3.20 2.73
CA GLU A 1039 9.69 4.01 3.94
C GLU A 1039 10.90 3.54 4.77
N VAL A 1040 11.14 2.23 4.86
CA VAL A 1040 12.34 1.68 5.51
C VAL A 1040 13.60 2.07 4.74
N ARG A 1041 13.60 1.95 3.40
CA ARG A 1041 14.71 2.42 2.55
C ARG A 1041 14.97 3.92 2.68
N ALA A 1042 13.93 4.74 2.69
CA ALA A 1042 14.08 6.17 2.94
C ALA A 1042 14.68 6.45 4.33
N THR A 1043 14.35 5.60 5.31
CA THR A 1043 14.87 5.71 6.68
C THR A 1043 16.35 5.32 6.76
N THR A 1044 16.84 4.38 5.94
CA THR A 1044 18.28 4.07 5.88
C THR A 1044 19.09 5.32 5.53
N LEU A 1045 18.64 6.13 4.58
CA LEU A 1045 19.32 7.39 4.23
C LEU A 1045 19.36 8.40 5.38
N ARG A 1046 18.28 8.52 6.15
CA ARG A 1046 18.22 9.42 7.31
C ARG A 1046 19.18 8.94 8.40
N ILE A 1047 19.25 7.64 8.62
CA ILE A 1047 20.19 7.00 9.54
C ILE A 1047 21.63 7.24 9.09
N GLU A 1048 21.96 7.01 7.82
CA GLU A 1048 23.29 7.23 7.26
C GLU A 1048 23.74 8.69 7.46
N LYS A 1049 22.87 9.65 7.15
CA LYS A 1049 23.14 11.09 7.38
C LYS A 1049 23.35 11.39 8.87
N TYR A 1050 22.55 10.80 9.74
CA TYR A 1050 22.68 10.97 11.18
C TYR A 1050 23.99 10.38 11.72
N ILE A 1051 24.39 9.20 11.23
CA ILE A 1051 25.68 8.56 11.57
C ILE A 1051 26.84 9.49 11.18
N VAL A 1052 26.83 10.06 9.97
CA VAL A 1052 27.86 11.01 9.54
C VAL A 1052 27.92 12.20 10.50
N LYS A 1053 26.78 12.78 10.87
CA LYS A 1053 26.70 13.88 11.84
C LYS A 1053 27.24 13.48 13.22
N LEU A 1054 26.86 12.32 13.75
CA LEU A 1054 27.35 11.82 15.04
C LEU A 1054 28.87 11.67 15.04
N ILE A 1055 29.43 11.16 13.94
CA ILE A 1055 30.87 11.02 13.80
C ILE A 1055 31.55 12.39 13.73
N GLU A 1056 31.00 13.36 13.01
CA GLU A 1056 31.52 14.72 12.98
C GLU A 1056 31.52 15.37 14.37
N ASP A 1057 30.42 15.21 15.12
CA ASP A 1057 30.29 15.70 16.50
C ASP A 1057 31.31 15.03 17.43
N TRP A 1058 31.47 13.71 17.32
CA TRP A 1058 32.48 12.96 18.06
C TRP A 1058 33.90 13.41 17.70
N HIS A 1059 34.17 13.67 16.43
CA HIS A 1059 35.45 14.19 15.97
C HIS A 1059 35.72 15.61 16.50
N ARG A 1060 34.72 16.51 16.48
CA ARG A 1060 34.80 17.85 17.11
C ARG A 1060 35.13 17.74 18.60
N MET A 1061 34.52 16.78 19.28
CA MET A 1061 34.82 16.50 20.69
C MET A 1061 36.25 15.96 20.88
N ILE A 1062 36.76 15.08 20.00
CA ILE A 1062 38.17 14.65 20.00
C ILE A 1062 39.09 15.87 19.86
N ILE A 1063 38.87 16.72 18.85
CA ILE A 1063 39.64 17.95 18.64
C ILE A 1063 39.67 18.79 19.91
N THR A 1064 38.51 19.08 20.49
CA THR A 1064 38.37 19.91 21.71
C THR A 1064 39.13 19.32 22.91
N LYS A 1065 39.14 17.98 23.04
CA LYS A 1065 39.88 17.29 24.11
C LYS A 1065 41.39 17.32 23.88
N LEU A 1066 41.85 17.17 22.64
CA LEU A 1066 43.27 17.15 22.27
C LEU A 1066 43.89 18.55 22.26
N GLN A 1067 43.15 19.58 21.85
CA GLN A 1067 43.61 20.98 21.84
C GLN A 1067 43.98 21.51 23.23
N ARG A 1068 43.51 20.87 24.31
CA ARG A 1068 43.94 21.17 25.70
C ARG A 1068 45.41 20.83 25.97
N TYR A 1069 45.97 19.90 25.21
CA TYR A 1069 47.37 19.47 25.32
C TYR A 1069 48.24 20.17 24.28
N GLU A 1070 47.71 20.31 23.05
CA GLU A 1070 48.39 20.99 21.95
C GLU A 1070 47.40 21.76 21.06
N ALA A 1071 47.39 23.10 21.17
CA ALA A 1071 46.36 23.95 20.57
C ALA A 1071 46.40 23.98 19.03
N THR A 1072 47.57 23.75 18.45
CA THR A 1072 47.85 23.76 17.01
C THR A 1072 47.59 22.41 16.34
N PHE A 1073 47.42 21.33 17.11
CA PHE A 1073 47.07 20.03 16.58
C PHE A 1073 45.56 19.94 16.33
N THR A 1074 45.19 19.81 15.06
CA THR A 1074 43.81 19.58 14.63
C THR A 1074 43.78 18.33 13.76
N PRO A 1075 43.34 17.18 14.28
CA PRO A 1075 43.22 15.98 13.46
C PRO A 1075 42.22 16.18 12.33
N THR A 1076 42.36 15.42 11.24
CA THR A 1076 41.44 15.50 10.10
C THR A 1076 40.38 14.42 10.18
N LEU A 1077 39.18 14.74 9.71
CA LEU A 1077 38.16 13.75 9.43
C LEU A 1077 38.37 13.23 8.01
N ASN A 1078 38.66 11.95 7.85
CA ASN A 1078 38.65 11.33 6.53
C ASN A 1078 37.22 11.38 5.96
N ALA A 1079 37.08 11.55 4.64
CA ALA A 1079 35.78 11.52 4.01
C ALA A 1079 35.11 10.17 4.29
N LEU A 1080 33.99 10.20 5.00
CA LEU A 1080 33.12 9.04 5.13
C LEU A 1080 32.40 8.84 3.81
N GLU A 1081 32.63 7.69 3.17
CA GLU A 1081 31.60 7.16 2.30
C GLU A 1081 30.41 6.78 3.20
N PRO A 1082 29.21 7.35 2.96
CA PRO A 1082 28.06 6.97 3.75
C PRO A 1082 27.84 5.46 3.58
N PRO A 1083 27.68 4.71 4.67
CA PRO A 1083 27.47 3.26 4.58
C PRO A 1083 26.26 2.97 3.70
N ASN A 1084 26.32 1.98 2.80
CA ASN A 1084 25.17 1.64 1.95
C ASN A 1084 24.27 0.62 2.67
N GLY A 1085 23.23 1.09 3.36
CA GLY A 1085 22.28 0.19 4.02
C GLY A 1085 21.12 -0.26 3.12
N SER A 1086 21.02 0.25 1.89
CA SER A 1086 19.89 -0.06 1.01
C SER A 1086 19.84 -1.54 0.60
N GLU A 1087 20.99 -2.21 0.54
CA GLU A 1087 21.13 -3.64 0.22
C GLU A 1087 20.66 -4.57 1.36
N VAL A 1088 20.53 -4.03 2.58
CA VAL A 1088 20.11 -4.80 3.77
C VAL A 1088 18.60 -4.90 3.88
N VAL A 1089 17.87 -3.96 3.26
CA VAL A 1089 16.40 -3.91 3.34
C VAL A 1089 15.80 -4.98 2.43
N THR A 1090 15.15 -5.97 3.04
CA THR A 1090 14.49 -7.04 2.30
C THR A 1090 13.12 -6.60 1.81
N SER A 1091 12.81 -6.86 0.53
CA SER A 1091 11.45 -6.73 0.03
C SER A 1091 10.55 -7.72 0.77
N HIS A 1092 9.51 -7.20 1.42
CA HIS A 1092 8.52 -8.04 2.09
C HIS A 1092 7.19 -7.94 1.37
N GLN A 1093 6.47 -9.05 1.32
CA GLN A 1093 5.13 -9.13 0.77
C GLN A 1093 4.24 -9.65 1.89
N PHE A 1094 3.25 -8.86 2.28
CA PHE A 1094 2.21 -9.28 3.20
C PHE A 1094 1.29 -10.25 2.44
N ASP A 1095 1.30 -11.51 2.83
CA ASP A 1095 0.50 -12.55 2.16
C ASP A 1095 -0.96 -12.56 2.65
N GLU A 1096 -1.88 -12.84 1.73
CA GLU A 1096 -3.23 -13.30 2.07
C GLU A 1096 -3.15 -14.71 2.70
N ASN A 1097 -2.96 -14.81 4.01
CA ASN A 1097 -3.29 -16.05 4.71
C ASN A 1097 -4.83 -16.19 4.82
N GLU A 1098 -5.34 -17.38 5.16
CA GLU A 1098 -6.78 -17.63 5.47
C GLU A 1098 -7.38 -16.70 6.55
N SER A 1099 -6.54 -15.87 7.17
CA SER A 1099 -6.85 -14.99 8.28
C SER A 1099 -7.74 -13.78 7.97
N TYR A 1100 -7.85 -13.30 6.73
CA TYR A 1100 -8.60 -12.07 6.43
C TYR A 1100 -10.09 -12.32 6.08
N GLN A 1101 -10.52 -13.58 6.08
CA GLN A 1101 -11.89 -13.95 5.71
C GLN A 1101 -12.95 -13.31 6.63
N LYS A 1102 -12.61 -13.11 7.91
CA LYS A 1102 -13.51 -12.51 8.90
C LYS A 1102 -13.70 -11.01 8.67
N GLU A 1103 -12.67 -10.31 8.22
CA GLU A 1103 -12.75 -8.91 7.88
C GLU A 1103 -13.48 -8.74 6.54
N LEU A 1104 -13.16 -9.56 5.54
CA LEU A 1104 -13.81 -9.53 4.22
C LEU A 1104 -15.31 -9.85 4.27
N SER A 1105 -15.78 -10.64 5.24
CA SER A 1105 -17.22 -10.89 5.44
C SER A 1105 -18.01 -9.67 5.93
N LEU A 1106 -17.33 -8.57 6.29
CA LEU A 1106 -18.00 -7.29 6.57
C LEU A 1106 -18.50 -6.60 5.29
N TYR A 1107 -17.96 -6.96 4.13
CA TYR A 1107 -18.50 -6.54 2.84
C TYR A 1107 -19.71 -7.41 2.48
N LYS A 1108 -20.83 -6.77 2.13
CA LYS A 1108 -22.07 -7.45 1.76
C LYS A 1108 -22.41 -7.29 0.29
N ASN A 1109 -22.60 -6.06 -0.16
CA ASN A 1109 -22.83 -5.72 -1.56
C ASN A 1109 -22.31 -4.31 -1.88
N ASN A 1110 -22.17 -3.98 -3.17
CA ASN A 1110 -21.65 -2.69 -3.61
C ASN A 1110 -22.48 -1.51 -3.08
N LYS A 1111 -23.80 -1.64 -3.12
CA LYS A 1111 -24.70 -0.56 -2.68
C LYS A 1111 -24.53 -0.25 -1.19
N SER A 1112 -24.54 -1.25 -0.33
CA SER A 1112 -24.36 -1.08 1.12
C SER A 1112 -22.95 -0.61 1.49
N PHE A 1113 -21.93 -1.09 0.74
CA PHE A 1113 -20.55 -0.68 0.90
C PHE A 1113 -20.37 0.82 0.65
N PHE A 1114 -20.87 1.35 -0.47
CA PHE A 1114 -20.70 2.75 -0.87
C PHE A 1114 -21.74 3.71 -0.26
N GLU A 1115 -22.97 3.26 0.02
CA GLU A 1115 -24.07 4.13 0.49
C GLU A 1115 -24.37 4.05 2.00
N LYS A 1116 -24.05 2.93 2.70
CA LYS A 1116 -24.48 2.67 4.10
C LYS A 1116 -23.34 2.63 5.14
N ASN A 1117 -22.26 3.40 4.98
CA ASN A 1117 -21.11 3.46 5.93
C ASN A 1117 -20.41 2.10 6.20
N GLU A 1118 -20.66 1.05 5.42
CA GLU A 1118 -19.99 -0.25 5.59
C GLU A 1118 -18.53 -0.21 5.10
N LYS A 1119 -18.21 0.64 4.11
CA LYS A 1119 -16.83 0.99 3.72
C LYS A 1119 -15.97 1.34 4.93
N THR A 1120 -16.50 2.16 5.85
CA THR A 1120 -15.79 2.60 7.06
C THR A 1120 -15.54 1.46 8.05
N LYS A 1121 -16.44 0.46 8.11
CA LYS A 1121 -16.29 -0.71 9.00
C LYS A 1121 -15.23 -1.67 8.48
N LEU A 1122 -15.29 -2.02 7.18
CA LEU A 1122 -14.28 -2.87 6.55
C LEU A 1122 -12.90 -2.20 6.61
N HIS A 1123 -12.86 -0.90 6.30
CA HIS A 1123 -11.65 -0.07 6.41
C HIS A 1123 -11.00 -0.19 7.79
N ALA A 1124 -11.77 0.01 8.87
CA ALA A 1124 -11.25 -0.07 10.22
C ALA A 1124 -10.82 -1.49 10.62
N ALA A 1125 -11.58 -2.51 10.23
CA ALA A 1125 -11.28 -3.91 10.55
C ALA A 1125 -9.98 -4.40 9.87
N LEU A 1126 -9.82 -4.10 8.58
CA LEU A 1126 -8.60 -4.42 7.84
C LEU A 1126 -7.39 -3.67 8.41
N LEU A 1127 -7.54 -2.39 8.77
CA LEU A 1127 -6.47 -1.61 9.40
C LEU A 1127 -6.00 -2.24 10.72
N GLU A 1128 -6.92 -2.64 11.60
CA GLU A 1128 -6.57 -3.32 12.85
C GLU A 1128 -5.90 -4.67 12.60
N ARG A 1129 -6.29 -5.40 11.55
CA ARG A 1129 -5.70 -6.69 11.22
C ARG A 1129 -4.29 -6.58 10.62
N ILE A 1130 -4.03 -5.54 9.83
CA ILE A 1130 -2.74 -5.29 9.15
C ILE A 1130 -1.68 -4.72 10.11
N LYS A 1131 -2.10 -3.96 11.13
CA LYS A 1131 -1.20 -3.34 12.12
C LYS A 1131 -0.16 -4.30 12.73
N PRO A 1132 -0.53 -5.50 13.22
CA PRO A 1132 0.42 -6.49 13.73
C PRO A 1132 1.49 -6.92 12.71
N ASP A 1133 1.10 -7.13 11.46
CA ASP A 1133 1.99 -7.64 10.41
C ASP A 1133 3.01 -6.56 10.02
N VAL A 1134 2.55 -5.32 9.85
CA VAL A 1134 3.44 -4.16 9.65
C VAL A 1134 4.37 -3.97 10.85
N ASN A 1135 3.87 -4.12 12.09
CA ASN A 1135 4.69 -4.00 13.30
C ASN A 1135 5.79 -5.07 13.35
N HIS A 1136 5.48 -6.31 12.96
CA HIS A 1136 6.44 -7.40 12.91
C HIS A 1136 7.51 -7.16 11.85
N TYR A 1137 7.11 -6.72 10.64
CA TYR A 1137 8.04 -6.36 9.58
C TYR A 1137 9.00 -5.25 10.02
N ILE A 1138 8.49 -4.15 10.55
CA ILE A 1138 9.34 -3.03 11.00
C ILE A 1138 10.30 -3.46 12.12
N ALA A 1139 9.87 -4.30 13.07
CA ALA A 1139 10.75 -4.80 14.12
C ALA A 1139 11.86 -5.72 13.60
N LYS A 1140 11.57 -6.52 12.57
CA LYS A 1140 12.58 -7.34 11.88
C LYS A 1140 13.62 -6.46 11.18
N GLU A 1141 13.18 -5.45 10.43
CA GLU A 1141 14.06 -4.51 9.73
C GLU A 1141 14.88 -3.66 10.73
N GLU A 1142 14.29 -3.25 11.86
CA GLU A 1142 14.98 -2.56 12.95
C GLU A 1142 16.19 -3.36 13.45
N ALA A 1143 16.01 -4.65 13.74
CA ALA A 1143 17.09 -5.52 14.20
C ALA A 1143 18.19 -5.69 13.13
N ALA A 1144 17.80 -5.83 11.85
CA ALA A 1144 18.74 -5.96 10.74
C ALA A 1144 19.58 -4.67 10.55
N LEU A 1145 18.92 -3.51 10.51
CA LEU A 1145 19.57 -2.20 10.37
C LEU A 1145 20.48 -1.89 11.57
N HIS A 1146 19.99 -2.14 12.79
CA HIS A 1146 20.78 -1.95 14.00
C HIS A 1146 22.07 -2.78 13.95
N SER A 1147 21.97 -4.07 13.61
CA SER A 1147 23.14 -4.97 13.51
C SER A 1147 24.13 -4.50 12.43
N HIS A 1148 23.62 -4.12 11.26
CA HIS A 1148 24.46 -3.69 10.14
C HIS A 1148 25.22 -2.40 10.44
N TYR A 1149 24.52 -1.34 10.88
CA TYR A 1149 25.14 -0.05 11.14
C TYR A 1149 26.04 -0.06 12.37
N THR A 1150 25.67 -0.78 13.43
CA THR A 1150 26.55 -0.91 14.61
C THR A 1150 27.87 -1.57 14.23
N HIS A 1151 27.85 -2.58 13.35
CA HIS A 1151 29.08 -3.19 12.85
C HIS A 1151 29.95 -2.19 12.08
N LEU A 1152 29.36 -1.44 11.16
CA LEU A 1152 30.06 -0.46 10.33
C LEU A 1152 30.62 0.72 11.13
N VAL A 1153 29.83 1.27 12.05
CA VAL A 1153 30.25 2.35 12.95
C VAL A 1153 31.42 1.91 13.81
N ASN A 1154 31.41 0.69 14.34
CA ASN A 1154 32.53 0.16 15.12
C ASN A 1154 33.82 0.04 14.28
N GLN A 1155 33.73 -0.44 13.04
CA GLN A 1155 34.89 -0.47 12.13
C GLN A 1155 35.41 0.94 11.86
N TYR A 1156 34.52 1.89 11.60
CA TYR A 1156 34.91 3.28 11.35
C TYR A 1156 35.56 3.93 12.57
N VAL A 1157 34.97 3.77 13.77
CA VAL A 1157 35.50 4.34 15.03
C VAL A 1157 36.92 3.82 15.30
N LEU A 1158 37.17 2.53 15.05
CA LEU A 1158 38.51 1.94 15.18
C LEU A 1158 39.49 2.55 14.16
N ALA A 1159 39.11 2.60 12.89
CA ALA A 1159 39.94 3.17 11.82
C ALA A 1159 40.23 4.66 12.06
N HIS A 1160 39.25 5.43 12.52
CA HIS A 1160 39.39 6.86 12.80
C HIS A 1160 40.31 7.12 13.98
N LYS A 1161 40.18 6.38 15.09
CA LYS A 1161 41.14 6.49 16.22
C LYS A 1161 42.55 6.18 15.79
N GLN A 1162 42.72 5.14 14.97
CA GLN A 1162 44.02 4.77 14.45
C GLN A 1162 44.60 5.90 13.57
N SER A 1163 43.79 6.46 12.66
CA SER A 1163 44.16 7.63 11.85
C SER A 1163 44.60 8.80 12.74
N VAL A 1164 43.78 9.21 13.72
CA VAL A 1164 44.12 10.32 14.62
C VAL A 1164 45.40 10.05 15.42
N SER A 1165 45.64 8.81 15.83
CA SER A 1165 46.87 8.40 16.53
C SER A 1165 48.10 8.49 15.62
N GLU A 1166 48.00 8.02 14.39
CA GLU A 1166 49.07 8.10 13.38
C GLU A 1166 49.38 9.57 13.05
N GLU A 1167 48.34 10.40 12.87
CA GLU A 1167 48.46 11.84 12.64
C GLU A 1167 49.16 12.57 13.79
N TRP A 1168 48.81 12.24 15.03
CA TRP A 1168 49.46 12.80 16.21
C TRP A 1168 50.93 12.41 16.27
N TYR A 1169 51.25 11.14 16.01
CA TYR A 1169 52.61 10.64 16.02
C TYR A 1169 53.49 11.31 14.95
N ASP A 1170 52.95 11.51 13.75
CA ASP A 1170 53.61 12.24 12.68
C ASP A 1170 53.85 13.71 13.05
N TYR A 1171 52.84 14.40 13.58
CA TYR A 1171 52.96 15.77 14.05
C TYR A 1171 54.03 15.89 15.17
N TYR A 1172 54.02 14.98 16.14
CA TYR A 1172 55.03 14.88 17.20
C TYR A 1172 56.45 14.70 16.63
N LYS A 1173 56.62 13.75 15.69
CA LYS A 1173 57.91 13.50 15.03
C LYS A 1173 58.43 14.74 14.30
N GLN A 1174 57.55 15.48 13.63
CA GLN A 1174 57.95 16.65 12.87
C GLN A 1174 58.40 17.80 13.79
N LEU A 1175 57.70 18.05 14.90
CA LEU A 1175 58.13 19.01 15.92
C LEU A 1175 59.43 18.60 16.61
N GLN A 1176 59.60 17.30 16.88
CA GLN A 1176 60.84 16.77 17.44
C GLN A 1176 62.01 16.98 16.45
N ALA A 1177 61.79 16.72 15.16
CA ALA A 1177 62.78 16.93 14.12
C ALA A 1177 63.08 18.43 13.89
N ALA A 1178 62.15 19.32 14.24
CA ALA A 1178 62.36 20.77 14.25
C ALA A 1178 63.30 21.24 15.36
N VAL A 1179 63.78 20.37 16.25
CA VAL A 1179 64.80 20.71 17.26
C VAL A 1179 66.23 20.46 16.74
N SER A 1180 66.40 19.67 15.67
CA SER A 1180 67.70 19.35 15.09
C SER A 1180 68.46 20.60 14.62
N GLU A 1181 69.78 20.59 14.73
CA GLU A 1181 70.65 21.63 14.17
C GLU A 1181 70.64 21.62 12.63
N GLU A 1182 70.37 20.48 11.99
CA GLU A 1182 70.29 20.31 10.53
C GLU A 1182 68.88 20.58 9.96
N PHE A 1183 68.05 21.37 10.65
CA PHE A 1183 66.68 21.65 10.19
C PHE A 1183 66.66 22.69 9.06
N PRO A 1184 65.96 22.43 7.94
CA PRO A 1184 65.90 23.32 6.77
C PRO A 1184 64.96 24.51 7.03
N ILE A 1185 65.39 25.46 7.87
CA ILE A 1185 64.56 26.61 8.28
C ILE A 1185 64.35 27.62 7.15
N GLN A 1186 65.29 27.75 6.21
CA GLN A 1186 65.14 28.68 5.09
C GLN A 1186 64.04 28.22 4.15
N GLU A 1187 63.96 26.91 3.89
CA GLU A 1187 62.93 26.26 3.09
C GLU A 1187 61.56 26.32 3.79
N LEU A 1188 61.50 26.18 5.11
CA LEU A 1188 60.28 26.37 5.90
C LEU A 1188 59.74 27.80 5.77
N VAL A 1189 60.62 28.82 5.93
CA VAL A 1189 60.22 30.22 5.82
C VAL A 1189 59.75 30.55 4.40
N SER A 1190 60.43 30.03 3.37
CA SER A 1190 59.98 30.13 1.97
C SER A 1190 58.57 29.57 1.77
N THR A 1191 58.32 28.37 2.31
CA THR A 1191 57.00 27.72 2.26
C THR A 1191 55.92 28.56 2.95
N MET A 1192 56.23 29.12 4.11
CA MET A 1192 55.30 29.99 4.85
C MET A 1192 54.97 31.27 4.08
N THR A 1193 55.95 31.92 3.46
CA THR A 1193 55.71 33.14 2.68
C THR A 1193 54.77 32.90 1.50
N VAL A 1194 54.89 31.75 0.83
CA VAL A 1194 53.96 31.37 -0.24
C VAL A 1194 52.55 31.11 0.31
N LEU A 1195 52.43 30.39 1.42
CA LEU A 1195 51.13 30.14 2.09
C LEU A 1195 50.45 31.44 2.56
N GLU A 1196 51.19 32.35 3.18
CA GLU A 1196 50.68 33.65 3.65
C GLU A 1196 50.20 34.50 2.47
N HIS A 1197 50.97 34.54 1.38
CA HIS A 1197 50.59 35.26 0.17
C HIS A 1197 49.29 34.73 -0.46
N VAL A 1198 49.17 33.41 -0.62
CA VAL A 1198 47.96 32.75 -1.15
C VAL A 1198 46.73 33.01 -0.27
N LEU A 1199 46.90 32.98 1.06
CA LEU A 1199 45.79 33.23 2.01
C LEU A 1199 45.40 34.71 2.08
N GLU A 1200 46.34 35.64 1.97
CA GLU A 1200 46.07 37.08 1.92
C GLU A 1200 45.36 37.49 0.63
N GLU A 1201 45.77 36.94 -0.51
CA GLU A 1201 45.08 37.18 -1.78
C GLU A 1201 43.62 36.75 -1.74
N ARG A 1202 43.29 35.63 -1.08
CA ARG A 1202 41.90 35.20 -0.91
C ARG A 1202 41.09 36.16 -0.04
N LYS A 1203 41.67 36.74 1.02
CA LYS A 1203 40.97 37.69 1.91
C LYS A 1203 40.74 39.06 1.27
N GLY A 1204 41.48 39.37 0.21
CA GLY A 1204 41.35 40.60 -0.58
C GLY A 1204 40.38 40.49 -1.78
N HIS A 1205 39.92 39.28 -2.11
CA HIS A 1205 38.87 38.98 -3.08
C HIS A 1205 37.58 38.62 -2.36
#